data_AF-A0A8T4CEU2-F1
#
_entry.id   AF-A0A8T4CEU2-F1
#
_cell.length_a   1.000
_cell.length_b   1.000
_cell.length_c   1.000
_cell.angle_alpha   90.00
_cell.angle_beta   90.00
_cell.angle_gamma   90.00
#
_symmetry.space_group_name_H-M   'P 1'
#
loop_
_entity.id
_entity.type
_entity.pdbx_description
1 polymer ?
#
loop_
_entity_poly.entity_id
_entity_poly.type
_entity_poly.pdbx_seq_one_letter_code
_entity_poly.pdbx_strand_id
1 'polypeptide(L)'
;METRNCPRCGRPMSFIPARNGHFCSVCRQAPEDLTPAVPQGPAGAPGAPAGAVPAATPELPPELIGALPASPPSEVTLYVPTSDPKPIVRRSSLRRGTVEALSEQETRQAVQTGDFIILSKPGRCALVAARKALGEPSIEPLALEMAGEPWRLRISAPGGSVEAGLFRPRPAAPSRLAPPGSPPPEEFHVAYLALRGPPEKLSEFVSAMLGLLGEPPWSSRFWDGMSRVLNQPQSKLMLDWKQYADYSLARSAATELAAAHLAFREAQRDGLTSPEAQNALERARSELARGEYESVRQAARRAGGELETARKEKRLLEAARGRARAAITRIRARDPSSREAARLDEQLTAVAAGAPAALAQARDRMEALQRSAADQLFAIHAAAANKLLSGISEEDDTLVSEIRKRLEGELSAARKLLGEGEMDRADESLAGACAAASKSIDGYFAEHARAAAEELDAQLEESRENPALGADFLVRLDRGRREMDAHLQAGRNREAGELARAFQKELGDRLESSAPVIRLAIDGPRLTAETWNKVVMKVENSGNSDAANVVIAIDGPVELRARDELPLLRAGETYRDEIGIKCDENGAIPVRLLVDCERPHDSVPFHFEAELWLDFQRPLDLSGAKTITIDRSVHIVDSVLNRSTVGEEGAGGERPQPAAVERKCQGCGRMISTGWKRCPYCN
;
A
#
# COMPACT_ATOMS: atom_id res chain seq x y z
N MET A 1 13.05 -20.24 -42.64
CA MET A 1 11.99 -19.90 -41.68
C MET A 1 11.20 -21.17 -41.44
N GLU A 2 11.16 -21.68 -40.22
CA GLU A 2 10.35 -22.86 -39.89
C GLU A 2 8.86 -22.50 -39.98
N THR A 3 8.13 -23.14 -40.88
CA THR A 3 6.67 -23.03 -40.93
C THR A 3 6.05 -23.82 -39.78
N ARG A 4 5.44 -23.10 -38.82
CA ARG A 4 4.64 -23.70 -37.74
C ARG A 4 3.17 -23.75 -38.12
N ASN A 5 2.50 -24.88 -37.87
CA ASN A 5 1.07 -25.04 -38.08
C ASN A 5 0.30 -24.81 -36.78
N CYS A 6 -0.89 -24.22 -36.86
CA CYS A 6 -1.77 -23.97 -35.73
C CYS A 6 -2.27 -25.31 -35.15
N PRO A 7 -2.10 -25.59 -33.85
CA PRO A 7 -2.51 -26.88 -33.26
C PRO A 7 -4.04 -27.07 -33.25
N ARG A 8 -4.82 -26.00 -33.39
CA ARG A 8 -6.29 -26.05 -33.40
C ARG A 8 -6.90 -26.30 -34.77
N CYS A 9 -6.34 -25.72 -35.84
CA CYS A 9 -6.92 -25.82 -37.19
C CYS A 9 -5.96 -26.39 -38.25
N GLY A 10 -4.72 -26.70 -37.90
CA GLY A 10 -3.73 -27.29 -38.80
C GLY A 10 -3.13 -26.36 -39.86
N ARG A 11 -3.61 -25.11 -39.99
CA ARG A 11 -3.12 -24.16 -41.00
C ARG A 11 -1.77 -23.51 -40.63
N PRO A 12 -0.94 -23.15 -41.62
CA PRO A 12 0.34 -22.49 -41.39
C PRO A 12 0.14 -21.12 -40.74
N MET A 13 0.93 -20.83 -39.72
CA MET A 13 0.90 -19.59 -38.96
C MET A 13 1.87 -18.57 -39.56
N SER A 14 1.51 -17.29 -39.49
CA SER A 14 2.36 -16.18 -39.94
C SER A 14 3.15 -15.61 -38.77
N PHE A 15 4.46 -15.43 -38.91
CA PHE A 15 5.26 -14.76 -37.89
C PHE A 15 5.03 -13.24 -37.97
N ILE A 16 4.66 -12.61 -36.84
CA ILE A 16 4.47 -11.17 -36.74
C ILE A 16 5.64 -10.59 -35.94
N PRO A 17 6.60 -9.89 -36.58
CA PRO A 17 7.80 -9.37 -35.91
C PRO A 17 7.50 -8.45 -34.72
N ALA A 18 6.45 -7.63 -34.82
CA ALA A 18 6.06 -6.68 -33.78
C ALA A 18 5.66 -7.36 -32.44
N ARG A 19 5.25 -8.64 -32.48
CA ARG A 19 4.88 -9.42 -31.29
C ARG A 19 5.86 -10.55 -30.98
N ASN A 20 6.94 -10.65 -31.77
CA ASN A 20 7.92 -11.75 -31.70
C ASN A 20 7.29 -13.15 -31.63
N GLY A 21 6.19 -13.37 -32.37
CA GLY A 21 5.37 -14.57 -32.24
C GLY A 21 4.68 -15.00 -33.53
N HIS A 22 4.31 -16.29 -33.61
CA HIS A 22 3.50 -16.81 -34.71
C HIS A 22 2.02 -16.59 -34.41
N PHE A 23 1.24 -16.19 -35.41
CA PHE A 23 -0.20 -15.92 -35.28
C PHE A 23 -1.01 -16.71 -36.32
N CYS A 24 -2.12 -17.29 -35.88
CA CYS A 24 -3.05 -17.97 -36.79
C CYS A 24 -4.13 -16.98 -37.25
N SER A 25 -4.13 -16.63 -38.53
CA SER A 25 -5.12 -15.69 -39.11
C SER A 25 -6.56 -16.19 -39.01
N VAL A 26 -6.76 -17.52 -38.97
CA VAL A 26 -8.09 -18.13 -38.88
C VAL A 26 -8.60 -18.20 -37.44
N CYS A 27 -7.75 -18.60 -36.49
CA CYS A 27 -8.16 -18.72 -35.08
C CYS A 27 -8.03 -17.41 -34.30
N ARG A 28 -7.35 -16.40 -34.86
CA ARG A 28 -7.05 -15.11 -34.22
C ARG A 28 -6.40 -15.22 -32.82
N GLN A 29 -5.62 -16.28 -32.59
CA GLN A 29 -5.00 -16.58 -31.28
C GLN A 29 -3.49 -16.76 -31.41
N ALA A 30 -2.76 -16.34 -30.38
CA ALA A 30 -1.33 -16.60 -30.21
C ALA A 30 -1.12 -17.96 -29.52
N PRO A 31 -0.02 -18.67 -29.81
CA PRO A 31 0.21 -20.02 -29.30
C PRO A 31 0.48 -20.07 -27.78
N GLU A 32 0.88 -18.94 -27.17
CA GLU A 32 1.12 -18.84 -25.73
C GLU A 32 -0.17 -18.93 -24.90
N ASP A 33 -1.33 -18.67 -25.51
CA ASP A 33 -2.65 -18.76 -24.88
C ASP A 33 -3.26 -20.17 -24.93
N LEU A 34 -2.55 -21.16 -25.48
CA LEU A 34 -3.06 -22.51 -25.69
C LEU A 34 -2.46 -23.49 -24.68
N THR A 35 -3.14 -23.69 -23.55
CA THR A 35 -2.88 -24.81 -22.65
C THR A 35 -3.17 -26.12 -23.38
N PRO A 36 -2.25 -27.10 -23.42
CA PRO A 36 -2.52 -28.37 -24.09
C PRO A 36 -3.67 -29.11 -23.42
N ALA A 37 -4.66 -29.52 -24.22
CA ALA A 37 -5.75 -30.36 -23.76
C ALA A 37 -5.21 -31.72 -23.26
N VAL A 38 -5.67 -32.13 -22.09
CA VAL A 38 -5.34 -33.43 -21.46
C VAL A 38 -5.73 -34.56 -22.41
N PRO A 39 -4.83 -35.51 -22.74
CA PRO A 39 -5.14 -36.59 -23.66
C PRO A 39 -6.13 -37.58 -23.04
N GLN A 40 -7.26 -37.80 -23.71
CA GLN A 40 -8.13 -38.94 -23.45
C GLN A 40 -7.51 -40.20 -24.05
N GLY A 41 -7.47 -41.27 -23.26
CA GLY A 41 -6.87 -42.56 -23.61
C GLY A 41 -7.57 -43.29 -24.76
N PRO A 42 -6.89 -44.30 -25.35
CA PRO A 42 -7.25 -44.85 -26.65
C PRO A 42 -8.46 -45.80 -26.61
N ALA A 43 -9.30 -45.67 -27.62
CA ALA A 43 -10.40 -46.57 -27.95
C ALA A 43 -9.88 -47.91 -28.49
N GLY A 44 -10.32 -49.01 -27.87
CA GLY A 44 -10.21 -50.36 -28.40
C GLY A 44 -11.38 -50.69 -29.33
N ALA A 45 -11.08 -51.37 -30.44
CA ALA A 45 -12.03 -51.85 -31.45
C ALA A 45 -12.53 -53.30 -31.12
N PRO A 46 -13.26 -54.01 -32.00
CA PRO A 46 -14.71 -54.20 -31.91
C PRO A 46 -15.13 -55.68 -31.68
N GLY A 47 -16.33 -55.88 -31.14
CA GLY A 47 -16.96 -57.20 -31.06
C GLY A 47 -18.42 -57.14 -30.61
N ALA A 48 -19.35 -57.41 -31.54
CA ALA A 48 -20.78 -57.63 -31.29
C ALA A 48 -21.03 -59.08 -30.75
N PRO A 49 -22.26 -59.56 -30.43
CA PRO A 49 -23.57 -58.89 -30.47
C PRO A 49 -24.53 -59.18 -29.27
N ALA A 50 -25.70 -58.53 -29.34
CA ALA A 50 -27.03 -58.93 -28.85
C ALA A 50 -27.41 -58.82 -27.35
N GLY A 51 -28.55 -58.15 -27.09
CA GLY A 51 -29.39 -58.47 -25.93
C GLY A 51 -30.13 -57.30 -25.25
N ALA A 52 -31.36 -57.03 -25.70
CA ALA A 52 -32.56 -56.66 -24.92
C ALA A 52 -32.55 -55.56 -23.82
N VAL A 53 -33.35 -54.53 -24.11
CA VAL A 53 -34.17 -53.62 -23.26
C VAL A 53 -34.81 -54.37 -22.05
N PRO A 54 -34.94 -53.81 -20.82
CA PRO A 54 -35.95 -52.76 -20.56
C PRO A 54 -35.66 -51.66 -19.52
N ALA A 55 -36.59 -50.69 -19.60
CA ALA A 55 -36.72 -49.43 -18.89
C ALA A 55 -36.88 -49.51 -17.37
N ALA A 56 -36.48 -48.45 -16.68
CA ALA A 56 -37.19 -47.90 -15.52
C ALA A 56 -36.67 -46.49 -15.17
N THR A 57 -37.56 -45.51 -15.21
CA THR A 57 -37.49 -44.20 -14.55
C THR A 57 -37.68 -44.38 -13.03
N PRO A 58 -37.10 -43.52 -12.17
CA PRO A 58 -37.95 -42.70 -11.29
C PRO A 58 -37.35 -41.29 -11.06
N GLU A 59 -38.09 -40.19 -11.21
CA GLU A 59 -39.10 -39.60 -10.29
C GLU A 59 -38.54 -39.12 -8.93
N LEU A 60 -38.39 -37.79 -8.83
CA LEU A 60 -38.45 -36.96 -7.60
C LEU A 60 -39.87 -37.00 -7.02
N PRO A 61 -40.10 -36.86 -5.69
CA PRO A 61 -40.55 -35.55 -5.12
C PRO A 61 -40.26 -35.42 -3.58
N PRO A 62 -40.99 -34.60 -2.76
CA PRO A 62 -40.82 -33.16 -2.52
C PRO A 62 -40.76 -32.78 -1.00
N GLU A 63 -40.73 -31.47 -0.71
CA GLU A 63 -40.77 -30.87 0.65
C GLU A 63 -42.15 -30.85 1.35
N LEU A 64 -42.10 -30.64 2.69
CA LEU A 64 -42.93 -29.77 3.57
C LEU A 64 -43.86 -30.39 4.66
N ILE A 65 -43.77 -29.72 5.84
CA ILE A 65 -44.71 -29.53 6.99
C ILE A 65 -44.60 -30.42 8.26
N GLY A 66 -43.95 -29.86 9.30
CA GLY A 66 -44.54 -29.53 10.63
C GLY A 66 -44.72 -30.58 11.73
N ALA A 67 -44.13 -30.35 12.93
CA ALA A 67 -44.77 -30.42 14.26
C ALA A 67 -43.78 -30.26 15.45
N LEU A 68 -44.20 -29.50 16.47
CA LEU A 68 -43.68 -29.36 17.85
C LEU A 68 -43.70 -30.69 18.65
N PRO A 69 -42.94 -30.87 19.76
CA PRO A 69 -43.45 -30.46 21.09
C PRO A 69 -42.43 -30.06 22.20
N ALA A 70 -42.94 -29.22 23.12
CA ALA A 70 -42.78 -29.21 24.58
C ALA A 70 -41.41 -29.01 25.28
N SER A 71 -41.28 -27.89 26.00
CA SER A 71 -40.50 -27.76 27.24
C SER A 71 -41.21 -28.46 28.41
N PRO A 72 -40.52 -28.78 29.54
CA PRO A 72 -40.51 -27.85 30.68
C PRO A 72 -39.16 -27.91 31.49
N PRO A 73 -39.02 -27.44 32.75
CA PRO A 73 -38.13 -26.32 33.08
C PRO A 73 -37.02 -26.67 34.10
N SER A 74 -36.03 -25.79 34.30
CA SER A 74 -35.35 -25.53 35.59
C SER A 74 -34.44 -24.30 35.50
N GLU A 75 -34.58 -23.44 36.50
CA GLU A 75 -33.84 -22.19 36.75
C GLU A 75 -32.34 -22.41 36.95
N VAL A 76 -31.50 -21.44 36.50
CA VAL A 76 -30.48 -20.76 37.33
C VAL A 76 -30.22 -19.39 36.69
N THR A 77 -30.69 -18.32 37.33
CA THR A 77 -30.36 -16.93 36.96
C THR A 77 -29.29 -16.43 37.93
N LEU A 78 -28.03 -16.40 37.47
CA LEU A 78 -26.93 -15.68 38.12
C LEU A 78 -26.82 -14.30 37.49
N TYR A 79 -27.17 -13.27 38.27
CA TYR A 79 -26.83 -11.88 38.00
C TYR A 79 -25.32 -11.70 38.15
N VAL A 80 -24.62 -11.38 37.06
CA VAL A 80 -23.25 -10.85 37.10
C VAL A 80 -23.32 -9.39 36.65
N PRO A 81 -22.97 -8.42 37.50
CA PRO A 81 -22.98 -7.01 37.12
C PRO A 81 -21.84 -6.74 36.14
N THR A 82 -22.21 -6.07 35.05
CA THR A 82 -21.35 -5.43 34.08
C THR A 82 -20.69 -4.18 34.69
N SER A 83 -19.37 -4.15 34.76
CA SER A 83 -18.55 -2.92 34.56
C SER A 83 -17.06 -3.22 34.77
N ASP A 84 -16.35 -3.37 33.65
CA ASP A 84 -14.92 -3.08 33.57
C ASP A 84 -14.71 -1.56 33.64
N PRO A 85 -13.89 -1.02 34.56
CA PRO A 85 -13.32 0.29 34.37
C PRO A 85 -12.02 0.16 33.56
N LYS A 86 -12.09 0.54 32.27
CA LYS A 86 -10.91 0.86 31.45
C LYS A 86 -10.09 1.98 32.13
N PRO A 87 -8.75 1.92 32.13
CA PRO A 87 -7.94 3.06 32.55
C PRO A 87 -8.06 4.19 31.52
N ILE A 88 -8.66 5.30 31.93
CA ILE A 88 -8.62 6.56 31.19
C ILE A 88 -7.23 7.18 31.39
N VAL A 89 -6.40 7.12 30.35
CA VAL A 89 -5.19 7.93 30.25
C VAL A 89 -5.61 9.37 29.93
N ARG A 90 -5.70 10.23 30.95
CA ARG A 90 -5.73 11.68 30.75
C ARG A 90 -4.32 12.24 30.98
N ARG A 91 -3.65 12.60 29.89
CA ARG A 91 -2.56 13.57 29.92
C ARG A 91 -3.17 14.94 30.22
N SER A 92 -2.90 15.47 31.40
CA SER A 92 -3.00 16.90 31.67
C SER A 92 -1.76 17.35 32.42
N SER A 93 -0.98 18.17 31.75
CA SER A 93 0.04 19.06 32.31
C SER A 93 -0.50 19.84 33.50
N LEU A 94 0.14 19.77 34.68
CA LEU A 94 0.30 20.89 35.62
C LEU A 94 1.24 20.56 36.79
N ARG A 95 1.75 21.67 37.34
CA ARG A 95 2.87 21.93 38.26
C ARG A 95 2.84 21.26 39.64
N ARG A 96 4.03 21.31 40.28
CA ARG A 96 4.36 21.05 41.70
C ARG A 96 3.28 21.49 42.71
N GLY A 97 2.97 20.61 43.68
CA GLY A 97 2.32 20.97 44.95
C GLY A 97 1.94 19.74 45.81
N THR A 98 2.49 19.68 47.04
CA THR A 98 2.03 19.01 48.28
C THR A 98 1.60 17.52 48.28
N VAL A 99 2.29 16.72 49.09
CA VAL A 99 1.84 15.37 49.53
C VAL A 99 0.91 15.54 50.73
N GLU A 100 -0.35 15.19 50.59
CA GLU A 100 -1.29 15.09 51.72
C GLU A 100 -1.16 13.71 52.39
N ALA A 101 -1.26 13.67 53.72
CA ALA A 101 -1.27 12.44 54.49
C ALA A 101 -2.62 11.72 54.33
N LEU A 102 -2.57 10.40 54.15
CA LEU A 102 -3.76 9.55 54.14
C LEU A 102 -4.51 9.65 55.47
N SER A 103 -5.83 9.64 55.40
CA SER A 103 -6.70 9.55 56.57
C SER A 103 -6.56 8.20 57.28
N GLU A 104 -6.96 8.16 58.55
CA GLU A 104 -6.94 6.94 59.36
C GLU A 104 -7.80 5.82 58.74
N GLN A 105 -8.83 6.19 57.99
CA GLN A 105 -9.75 5.26 57.33
C GLN A 105 -9.11 4.60 56.09
N GLU A 106 -8.37 5.37 55.29
CA GLU A 106 -7.61 4.86 54.14
C GLU A 106 -6.46 3.94 54.58
N THR A 107 -5.85 4.24 55.73
CA THR A 107 -4.82 3.40 56.34
C THR A 107 -5.38 2.05 56.79
N ARG A 108 -6.60 2.01 57.35
CA ARG A 108 -7.27 0.76 57.75
C ARG A 108 -7.68 -0.10 56.54
N GLN A 109 -8.09 0.53 55.44
CA GLN A 109 -8.50 -0.16 54.22
C GLN A 109 -7.31 -0.80 53.48
N ALA A 110 -6.14 -0.14 53.47
CA ALA A 110 -4.91 -0.72 52.92
C ALA A 110 -4.40 -1.93 53.73
N VAL A 111 -4.59 -1.92 55.05
CA VAL A 111 -4.25 -3.06 55.93
C VAL A 111 -5.17 -4.26 55.72
N GLN A 112 -6.44 -4.03 55.38
CA GLN A 112 -7.42 -5.11 55.13
C GLN A 112 -7.29 -5.77 53.75
N THR A 113 -6.66 -5.09 52.79
CA THR A 113 -6.55 -5.56 51.39
C THR A 113 -5.25 -6.31 51.09
N GLY A 114 -4.33 -6.39 52.06
CA GLY A 114 -3.08 -7.15 51.92
C GLY A 114 -1.99 -6.44 51.12
N ASP A 115 -2.10 -5.12 50.93
CA ASP A 115 -1.06 -4.32 50.28
C ASP A 115 0.04 -3.95 51.27
N PHE A 116 1.30 -4.23 50.92
CA PHE A 116 2.45 -3.90 51.77
C PHE A 116 2.68 -2.38 51.81
N ILE A 117 2.56 -1.79 53.00
CA ILE A 117 3.07 -0.45 53.30
C ILE A 117 4.35 -0.59 54.12
N ILE A 118 5.49 -0.17 53.57
CA ILE A 118 6.75 -0.01 54.31
C ILE A 118 6.68 1.30 55.10
N LEU A 119 6.44 1.21 56.42
CA LEU A 119 6.60 2.34 57.34
C LEU A 119 7.97 2.27 58.02
N SER A 120 8.84 3.23 57.72
CA SER A 120 10.14 3.38 58.37
C SER A 120 9.99 3.95 59.78
N LYS A 121 10.13 3.12 60.82
CA LYS A 121 10.52 3.57 62.18
C LYS A 121 11.52 2.59 62.82
N PRO A 122 12.69 3.04 63.32
CA PRO A 122 13.79 2.13 63.72
C PRO A 122 13.61 1.43 65.08
N GLY A 123 12.63 1.83 65.88
CA GLY A 123 12.57 1.48 67.31
C GLY A 123 11.99 0.10 67.65
N ARG A 124 11.42 -0.66 66.70
CA ARG A 124 10.74 -1.95 67.01
C ARG A 124 11.56 -3.20 66.66
N CYS A 125 12.58 -3.10 65.82
CA CYS A 125 13.36 -4.28 65.39
C CYS A 125 14.31 -4.81 66.47
N ALA A 126 14.81 -3.96 67.38
CA ALA A 126 15.73 -4.37 68.45
C ALA A 126 15.06 -5.25 69.52
N LEU A 127 13.77 -5.01 69.80
CA LEU A 127 13.03 -5.73 70.86
C LEU A 127 12.66 -7.17 70.48
N VAL A 128 12.46 -7.41 69.18
CA VAL A 128 12.12 -8.74 68.64
C VAL A 128 13.38 -9.62 68.54
N ALA A 129 14.54 -9.04 68.23
CA ALA A 129 15.81 -9.74 68.19
C ALA A 129 16.28 -10.20 69.59
N ALA A 130 16.11 -9.38 70.62
CA ALA A 130 16.45 -9.74 72.01
C ALA A 130 15.58 -10.89 72.55
N ARG A 131 14.29 -10.93 72.20
CA ARG A 131 13.34 -11.98 72.61
C ARG A 131 13.65 -13.36 72.02
N LYS A 132 14.29 -13.42 70.85
CA LYS A 132 14.61 -14.69 70.16
C LYS A 132 15.98 -15.25 70.59
N ALA A 133 16.85 -14.42 71.16
CA ALA A 133 18.22 -14.79 71.56
C ALA A 133 18.32 -15.47 72.95
N LEU A 134 17.32 -15.35 73.82
CA LEU A 134 17.38 -15.78 75.22
C LEU A 134 16.49 -17.00 75.54
N GLY A 135 16.30 -17.91 74.58
CA GLY A 135 15.31 -18.99 74.63
C GLY A 135 15.14 -19.70 75.97
N GLU A 136 14.12 -19.30 76.75
CA GLU A 136 13.32 -20.11 77.68
C GLU A 136 12.11 -19.28 78.20
N PRO A 137 11.01 -19.94 78.65
CA PRO A 137 9.76 -19.29 78.98
C PRO A 137 9.70 -18.93 80.48
N SER A 138 9.37 -17.69 80.80
CA SER A 138 9.11 -17.15 82.15
C SER A 138 10.32 -16.73 82.99
N ILE A 139 10.55 -15.41 83.04
CA ILE A 139 10.98 -14.66 84.23
C ILE A 139 10.23 -13.31 84.23
N GLU A 140 9.79 -12.88 85.41
CA GLU A 140 9.12 -11.63 85.78
C GLU A 140 9.88 -10.34 85.38
N PRO A 141 9.23 -9.13 85.43
CA PRO A 141 9.52 -8.06 84.50
C PRO A 141 10.90 -7.41 84.73
N LEU A 142 11.66 -7.27 83.65
CA LEU A 142 12.77 -6.32 83.58
C LEU A 142 12.23 -4.91 83.88
N ALA A 143 12.64 -4.34 85.01
CA ALA A 143 12.43 -2.94 85.30
C ALA A 143 13.19 -2.07 84.29
N LEU A 144 12.44 -1.35 83.46
CA LEU A 144 12.94 -0.43 82.46
C LEU A 144 12.91 0.98 83.06
N GLU A 145 14.00 1.39 83.73
CA GLU A 145 14.13 2.78 84.19
C GLU A 145 14.52 3.68 83.02
N MET A 146 13.54 4.41 82.50
CA MET A 146 13.78 5.53 81.60
C MET A 146 14.07 6.79 82.41
N ALA A 147 15.33 7.03 82.72
CA ALA A 147 15.79 8.34 83.19
C ALA A 147 16.22 9.18 81.96
N GLY A 148 15.94 10.50 82.01
CA GLY A 148 16.04 11.45 80.89
C GLY A 148 17.34 11.43 80.07
N GLU A 149 17.29 12.07 78.89
CA GLU A 149 18.34 12.05 77.85
C GLU A 149 19.77 12.21 78.42
N PRO A 150 20.77 11.42 77.94
CA PRO A 150 20.73 10.45 76.83
C PRO A 150 20.24 9.04 77.21
N TRP A 151 19.69 8.32 76.22
CA TRP A 151 19.16 6.96 76.36
C TRP A 151 20.29 5.95 76.64
N ARG A 152 20.22 5.25 77.77
CA ARG A 152 21.16 4.17 78.14
C ARG A 152 20.43 2.83 78.20
N LEU A 153 20.98 1.81 77.54
CA LEU A 153 20.54 0.43 77.66
C LEU A 153 21.59 -0.34 78.47
N ARG A 154 21.22 -0.79 79.66
CA ARG A 154 22.08 -1.64 80.50
C ARG A 154 21.53 -3.06 80.50
N ILE A 155 22.35 -4.01 80.06
CA ILE A 155 22.01 -5.44 80.09
C ILE A 155 22.90 -6.09 81.15
N SER A 156 22.28 -6.62 82.19
CA SER A 156 22.96 -7.26 83.32
C SER A 156 22.79 -8.77 83.24
N ALA A 157 23.89 -9.51 83.36
CA ALA A 157 23.92 -10.97 83.49
C ALA A 157 24.82 -11.36 84.68
N PRO A 158 24.71 -12.60 85.22
CA PRO A 158 25.60 -13.07 86.28
C PRO A 158 27.05 -13.07 85.77
N GLY A 159 27.90 -12.18 86.28
CA GLY A 159 29.31 -12.05 85.89
C GLY A 159 29.70 -10.74 85.20
N GLY A 160 28.78 -9.79 85.00
CA GLY A 160 29.11 -8.43 84.53
C GLY A 160 27.97 -7.75 83.76
N SER A 161 28.00 -6.42 83.68
CA SER A 161 27.03 -5.63 82.91
C SER A 161 27.67 -5.01 81.67
N VAL A 162 26.98 -5.06 80.54
CA VAL A 162 27.33 -4.31 79.32
C VAL A 162 26.39 -3.11 79.22
N GLU A 163 26.96 -1.93 78.99
CA GLU A 163 26.21 -0.67 78.89
C GLU A 163 26.35 -0.13 77.45
N ALA A 164 25.23 0.10 76.77
CA ALA A 164 25.18 0.70 75.44
C ALA A 164 24.50 2.07 75.52
N GLY A 165 25.19 3.12 75.10
CA GLY A 165 24.66 4.48 75.04
C GLY A 165 24.30 4.89 73.62
N LEU A 166 23.10 5.43 73.43
CA LEU A 166 22.68 6.04 72.16
C LEU A 166 22.90 7.55 72.26
N PHE A 167 23.88 8.06 71.50
CA PHE A 167 24.17 9.49 71.43
C PHE A 167 23.51 10.10 70.20
N ARG A 168 22.87 11.26 70.38
CA ARG A 168 22.43 12.11 69.28
C ARG A 168 23.62 12.94 68.80
N PRO A 169 24.12 12.78 67.56
CA PRO A 169 25.20 13.64 67.09
C PRO A 169 24.70 15.08 66.97
N ARG A 170 25.56 16.03 67.36
CA ARG A 170 25.31 17.47 67.23
C ARG A 170 25.25 17.81 65.74
N PRO A 171 24.25 18.57 65.23
CA PRO A 171 24.17 18.88 63.82
C PRO A 171 25.41 19.65 63.36
N ALA A 172 25.96 19.27 62.20
CA ALA A 172 27.05 19.99 61.56
C ALA A 172 26.57 21.39 61.16
N ALA A 173 27.40 22.42 61.38
CA ALA A 173 27.10 23.79 60.98
C ALA A 173 26.87 23.86 59.45
N PRO A 174 25.90 24.66 58.97
CA PRO A 174 25.56 24.70 57.55
C PRO A 174 26.73 25.20 56.70
N SER A 175 27.05 24.44 55.66
CA SER A 175 27.97 24.83 54.59
C SER A 175 27.43 26.08 53.88
N ARG A 176 28.25 27.15 53.79
CA ARG A 176 27.90 28.44 53.16
C ARG A 176 27.76 28.39 51.62
N LEU A 177 27.74 27.22 50.99
CA LEU A 177 27.81 27.07 49.53
C LEU A 177 26.63 26.34 48.89
N ALA A 178 25.51 26.12 49.59
CA ALA A 178 24.32 25.54 48.97
C ALA A 178 23.44 26.62 48.32
N PRO A 179 23.04 26.49 47.03
CA PRO A 179 22.16 27.44 46.37
C PRO A 179 20.74 27.42 46.96
N PRO A 180 20.03 28.57 46.96
CA PRO A 180 18.68 28.68 47.50
C PRO A 180 17.71 27.76 46.74
N GLY A 181 17.05 26.85 47.46
CA GLY A 181 16.09 25.89 46.90
C GLY A 181 16.54 24.41 46.91
N SER A 182 17.72 24.11 47.45
CA SER A 182 18.17 22.73 47.68
C SER A 182 17.35 22.09 48.83
N PRO A 183 16.81 20.86 48.69
CA PRO A 183 16.18 20.17 49.80
C PRO A 183 17.22 19.90 50.92
N PRO A 184 16.82 19.88 52.21
CA PRO A 184 17.74 19.52 53.28
C PRO A 184 18.25 18.10 53.07
N PRO A 185 19.53 17.79 53.40
CA PRO A 185 20.03 16.43 53.31
C PRO A 185 19.21 15.52 54.23
N GLU A 186 18.83 14.33 53.73
CA GLU A 186 18.16 13.31 54.53
C GLU A 186 18.99 12.99 55.78
N GLU A 187 18.37 13.11 56.97
CA GLU A 187 18.99 12.73 58.24
C GLU A 187 19.14 11.21 58.30
N PHE A 188 20.34 10.70 58.01
CA PHE A 188 20.69 9.33 58.34
C PHE A 188 21.23 9.26 59.77
N HIS A 189 20.50 8.58 60.66
CA HIS A 189 20.99 8.26 61.99
C HIS A 189 22.07 7.18 61.91
N VAL A 190 23.33 7.56 62.08
CA VAL A 190 24.42 6.60 62.30
C VAL A 190 24.49 6.31 63.80
N ALA A 191 24.08 5.10 64.20
CA ALA A 191 24.27 4.62 65.56
C ALA A 191 25.74 4.24 65.78
N TYR A 192 26.38 4.81 66.80
CA TYR A 192 27.69 4.36 67.27
C TYR A 192 27.50 3.40 68.43
N LEU A 193 28.02 2.18 68.30
CA LEU A 193 28.03 1.20 69.38
C LEU A 193 29.37 1.32 70.11
N ALA A 194 29.39 1.95 71.28
CA ALA A 194 30.55 1.95 72.17
C ALA A 194 30.47 0.71 73.06
N LEU A 195 31.26 -0.31 72.77
CA LEU A 195 31.34 -1.52 73.59
C LEU A 195 32.47 -1.36 74.63
N ARG A 196 32.16 -1.58 75.90
CA ARG A 196 33.14 -1.68 76.99
C ARG A 196 33.05 -3.05 77.64
N GLY A 197 34.17 -3.75 77.66
CA GLY A 197 34.30 -5.08 78.27
C GLY A 197 35.72 -5.63 78.06
N PRO A 198 36.10 -6.71 78.76
CA PRO A 198 37.38 -7.38 78.53
C PRO A 198 37.47 -7.86 77.07
N PRO A 199 38.66 -7.77 76.43
CA PRO A 199 38.84 -7.95 74.99
C PRO A 199 38.36 -9.31 74.46
N GLU A 200 38.47 -10.37 75.27
CA GLU A 200 37.99 -11.71 74.94
C GLU A 200 36.47 -11.74 74.73
N LYS A 201 35.71 -11.05 75.60
CA LYS A 201 34.25 -10.94 75.50
C LYS A 201 33.80 -10.05 74.33
N LEU A 202 34.59 -9.02 74.01
CA LEU A 202 34.33 -8.14 72.85
C LEU A 202 34.52 -8.89 71.53
N SER A 203 35.55 -9.74 71.45
CA SER A 203 35.81 -10.61 70.29
C SER A 203 34.70 -11.63 70.08
N GLU A 204 34.26 -12.31 71.14
CA GLU A 204 33.13 -13.25 71.11
C GLU A 204 31.83 -12.55 70.69
N PHE A 205 31.57 -11.36 71.23
CA PHE A 205 30.39 -10.57 70.89
C PHE A 205 30.38 -10.11 69.42
N VAL A 206 31.51 -9.62 68.91
CA VAL A 206 31.63 -9.21 67.50
C VAL A 206 31.52 -10.42 66.57
N SER A 207 32.12 -11.56 66.94
CA SER A 207 32.03 -12.80 66.16
C SER A 207 30.61 -13.38 66.13
N ALA A 208 29.89 -13.34 67.26
CA ALA A 208 28.49 -13.74 67.34
C ALA A 208 27.57 -12.82 66.53
N MET A 209 27.82 -11.50 66.56
CA MET A 209 27.13 -10.52 65.73
C MET A 209 27.37 -10.74 64.22
N LEU A 210 28.61 -11.01 63.83
CA LEU A 210 28.97 -11.26 62.43
C LEU A 210 28.41 -12.59 61.92
N GLY A 211 28.31 -13.61 62.78
CA GLY A 211 27.64 -14.88 62.46
C GLY A 211 26.12 -14.76 62.31
N LEU A 212 25.49 -13.81 63.00
CA LEU A 212 24.04 -13.57 62.95
C LEU A 212 23.58 -12.77 61.72
N LEU A 213 24.49 -12.06 61.03
CA LEU A 213 24.12 -11.07 60.00
C LEU A 213 24.20 -11.56 58.54
N GLY A 214 24.67 -12.79 58.27
CA GLY A 214 24.74 -13.32 56.90
C GLY A 214 25.63 -12.49 55.93
N GLU A 215 25.73 -12.92 54.67
CA GLU A 215 26.63 -12.32 53.65
C GLU A 215 26.50 -10.77 53.50
N PRO A 216 27.60 -10.06 53.15
CA PRO A 216 27.71 -8.63 53.43
C PRO A 216 27.10 -7.73 52.36
N PRO A 217 26.52 -6.58 52.77
CA PRO A 217 26.73 -5.33 52.08
C PRO A 217 27.29 -4.30 53.07
N TRP A 218 28.58 -4.37 53.40
CA TRP A 218 29.21 -3.33 54.21
C TRP A 218 29.73 -2.20 53.31
N SER A 219 29.23 -0.99 53.52
CA SER A 219 29.70 0.21 52.79
C SER A 219 31.19 0.51 53.08
N SER A 220 31.86 1.17 52.14
CA SER A 220 33.27 1.62 52.26
C SER A 220 33.57 2.38 53.56
N ARG A 221 32.57 3.00 54.18
CA ARG A 221 32.68 3.76 55.43
C ARG A 221 32.92 2.89 56.67
N PHE A 222 32.48 1.62 56.66
CA PHE A 222 32.80 0.67 57.75
C PHE A 222 34.31 0.37 57.78
N TRP A 223 34.90 0.15 56.60
CA TRP A 223 36.33 -0.09 56.46
C TRP A 223 37.17 1.16 56.75
N ASP A 224 36.69 2.36 56.41
CA ASP A 224 37.32 3.63 56.83
C ASP A 224 37.33 3.80 58.35
N GLY A 225 36.24 3.41 59.03
CA GLY A 225 36.18 3.41 60.50
C GLY A 225 37.20 2.44 61.12
N MET A 226 37.30 1.24 60.56
CA MET A 226 38.25 0.22 61.01
C MET A 226 39.71 0.62 60.76
N SER A 227 40.00 1.28 59.63
CA SER A 227 41.33 1.82 59.32
C SER A 227 41.77 2.90 60.33
N ARG A 228 40.85 3.76 60.80
CA ARG A 228 41.15 4.76 61.84
C ARG A 228 41.44 4.13 63.20
N VAL A 229 40.78 3.02 63.54
CA VAL A 229 41.02 2.28 64.79
C VAL A 229 42.38 1.57 64.74
N LEU A 230 42.76 1.00 63.59
CA LEU A 230 44.06 0.34 63.41
C LEU A 230 45.24 1.33 63.33
N ASN A 231 44.97 2.61 63.00
CA ASN A 231 45.97 3.69 62.96
C ASN A 231 46.23 4.37 64.31
N GLN A 232 45.72 3.83 65.43
CA GLN A 232 46.11 4.34 66.75
C GLN A 232 47.58 3.98 67.07
N PRO A 233 48.34 4.88 67.75
CA PRO A 233 49.79 4.69 67.96
C PRO A 233 50.19 3.46 68.78
N GLN A 234 49.25 2.86 69.52
CA GLN A 234 49.52 1.74 70.44
C GLN A 234 49.32 0.35 69.81
N SER A 235 48.84 0.26 68.55
CA SER A 235 48.72 -0.99 67.79
C SER A 235 49.84 -1.21 66.78
N LYS A 236 51.01 -0.56 66.96
CA LYS A 236 52.25 -0.83 66.20
C LYS A 236 52.86 -2.18 66.59
N LEU A 237 52.16 -3.27 66.29
CA LEU A 237 52.83 -4.50 65.88
C LEU A 237 53.37 -4.22 64.47
N MET A 238 54.70 -4.11 64.37
CA MET A 238 55.42 -3.99 63.10
C MET A 238 55.21 -5.25 62.27
N LEU A 239 54.09 -5.31 61.54
CA LEU A 239 54.06 -5.96 60.24
C LEU A 239 54.78 -5.03 59.27
N ASP A 240 55.73 -5.59 58.55
CA ASP A 240 56.59 -4.91 57.58
C ASP A 240 55.72 -4.10 56.59
N TRP A 241 55.95 -2.79 56.43
CA TRP A 241 55.10 -1.91 55.60
C TRP A 241 54.98 -2.43 54.15
N LYS A 242 56.01 -3.14 53.69
CA LYS A 242 56.02 -3.85 52.42
C LYS A 242 54.98 -4.98 52.37
N GLN A 243 54.88 -5.78 53.43
CA GLN A 243 53.86 -6.83 53.56
C GLN A 243 52.44 -6.23 53.59
N TYR A 244 52.24 -5.05 54.19
CA TYR A 244 50.94 -4.38 54.18
C TYR A 244 50.58 -3.84 52.79
N ALA A 245 51.53 -3.24 52.07
CA ALA A 245 51.33 -2.77 50.70
C ALA A 245 51.01 -3.94 49.76
N ASP A 246 51.79 -5.02 49.82
CA ASP A 246 51.59 -6.25 49.05
C ASP A 246 50.24 -6.90 49.39
N TYR A 247 49.85 -6.94 50.67
CA TYR A 247 48.55 -7.43 51.11
C TYR A 247 47.38 -6.58 50.58
N SER A 248 47.51 -5.25 50.60
CA SER A 248 46.47 -4.35 50.08
C SER A 248 46.28 -4.50 48.57
N LEU A 249 47.39 -4.66 47.84
CA LEU A 249 47.40 -4.87 46.39
C LEU A 249 46.81 -6.24 46.06
N ALA A 250 47.18 -7.28 46.81
CA ALA A 250 46.62 -8.62 46.69
C ALA A 250 45.11 -8.63 46.94
N ARG A 251 44.63 -7.95 48.00
CA ARG A 251 43.20 -7.83 48.30
C ARG A 251 42.45 -7.10 47.19
N SER A 252 42.99 -5.99 46.68
CA SER A 252 42.39 -5.26 45.55
C SER A 252 42.32 -6.12 44.30
N ALA A 253 43.41 -6.82 43.96
CA ALA A 253 43.46 -7.72 42.80
C ALA A 253 42.46 -8.87 42.90
N ALA A 254 42.36 -9.51 44.07
CA ALA A 254 41.39 -10.56 44.32
C ALA A 254 39.94 -10.06 44.21
N THR A 255 39.67 -8.84 44.68
CA THR A 255 38.34 -8.22 44.60
C THR A 255 37.96 -7.90 43.15
N GLU A 256 38.87 -7.32 42.36
CA GLU A 256 38.64 -7.06 40.93
C GLU A 256 38.45 -8.37 40.14
N LEU A 257 39.24 -9.42 40.42
CA LEU A 257 39.07 -10.73 39.80
C LEU A 257 37.74 -11.39 40.16
N ALA A 258 37.32 -11.32 41.43
CA ALA A 258 36.03 -11.85 41.88
C ALA A 258 34.86 -11.15 41.19
N ALA A 259 34.92 -9.81 41.08
CA ALA A 259 33.92 -9.02 40.36
C ALA A 259 33.87 -9.38 38.87
N ALA A 260 35.03 -9.54 38.21
CA ALA A 260 35.10 -9.95 36.81
C ALA A 260 34.54 -11.37 36.58
N HIS A 261 34.78 -12.30 37.51
CA HIS A 261 34.18 -13.63 37.47
C HIS A 261 32.66 -13.63 37.64
N LEU A 262 32.15 -12.81 38.56
CA LEU A 262 30.71 -12.65 38.77
C LEU A 262 30.06 -12.09 37.49
N ALA A 263 30.62 -11.02 36.93
CA ALA A 263 30.14 -10.42 35.68
C ALA A 263 30.18 -11.41 34.50
N PHE A 264 31.21 -12.25 34.42
CA PHE A 264 31.31 -13.29 33.41
C PHE A 264 30.24 -14.38 33.58
N ARG A 265 29.96 -14.81 34.82
CA ARG A 265 28.89 -15.79 35.10
C ARG A 265 27.50 -15.22 34.81
N GLU A 266 27.26 -13.95 35.14
CA GLU A 266 26.03 -13.26 34.75
C GLU A 266 25.89 -13.19 33.23
N ALA A 267 26.95 -12.82 32.51
CA ALA A 267 26.95 -12.83 31.06
C ALA A 267 26.66 -14.23 30.49
N GLN A 268 27.24 -15.29 31.05
CA GLN A 268 26.93 -16.67 30.65
C GLN A 268 25.47 -17.05 30.90
N ARG A 269 24.86 -16.61 32.01
CA ARG A 269 23.42 -16.79 32.26
C ARG A 269 22.56 -16.07 31.22
N ASP A 270 23.04 -14.92 30.75
CA ASP A 270 22.42 -14.16 29.66
C ASP A 270 22.75 -14.74 28.26
N GLY A 271 23.43 -15.89 28.18
CA GLY A 271 23.82 -16.54 26.94
C GLY A 271 24.97 -15.85 26.19
N LEU A 272 25.65 -14.88 26.82
CA LEU A 272 26.83 -14.22 26.27
C LEU A 272 28.08 -15.05 26.56
N THR A 273 28.79 -15.42 25.50
CA THR A 273 30.13 -16.02 25.59
C THR A 273 31.13 -15.10 24.91
N SER A 274 32.19 -14.71 25.63
CA SER A 274 33.34 -13.99 25.07
C SER A 274 34.59 -14.81 25.34
N PRO A 275 35.18 -15.44 24.30
CA PRO A 275 36.45 -16.15 24.41
C PRO A 275 37.57 -15.24 24.92
N GLU A 276 37.60 -13.96 24.51
CA GLU A 276 38.61 -13.01 25.00
C GLU A 276 38.46 -12.74 26.50
N ALA A 277 37.23 -12.54 26.99
CA ALA A 277 36.96 -12.35 28.42
C ALA A 277 37.36 -13.60 29.22
N GLN A 278 37.07 -14.79 28.70
CA GLN A 278 37.46 -16.05 29.33
C GLN A 278 38.98 -16.20 29.40
N ASN A 279 39.68 -15.97 28.29
CA ASN A 279 41.14 -16.01 28.23
C ASN A 279 41.79 -14.98 29.17
N ALA A 280 41.20 -13.79 29.28
CA ALA A 280 41.66 -12.75 30.22
C ALA A 280 41.47 -13.16 31.69
N LEU A 281 40.36 -13.83 32.03
CA LEU A 281 40.14 -14.38 33.37
C LEU A 281 41.08 -15.54 33.70
N GLU A 282 41.35 -16.42 32.74
CA GLU A 282 42.32 -17.52 32.90
C GLU A 282 43.74 -16.97 33.11
N ARG A 283 44.12 -15.93 32.37
CA ARG A 283 45.38 -15.21 32.59
C ARG A 283 45.44 -14.58 33.98
N ALA A 284 44.39 -13.89 34.41
CA ALA A 284 44.32 -13.28 35.74
C ALA A 284 44.46 -14.32 36.86
N ARG A 285 43.89 -15.52 36.69
CA ARG A 285 44.08 -16.64 37.63
C ARG A 285 45.53 -17.12 37.69
N SER A 286 46.18 -17.26 36.54
CA SER A 286 47.59 -17.67 36.45
C SER A 286 48.55 -16.66 37.10
N GLU A 287 48.30 -15.36 36.88
CA GLU A 287 49.10 -14.27 37.46
C GLU A 287 48.89 -14.13 38.96
N LEU A 288 47.68 -14.41 39.46
CA LEU A 288 47.39 -14.43 40.90
C LEU A 288 48.21 -15.51 41.61
N ALA A 289 48.35 -16.69 40.99
CA ALA A 289 49.17 -17.78 41.52
C ALA A 289 50.67 -17.45 41.55
N ARG A 290 51.13 -16.53 40.68
CA ARG A 290 52.51 -16.02 40.65
C ARG A 290 52.76 -14.82 41.57
N GLY A 291 51.71 -14.28 42.20
CA GLY A 291 51.81 -13.07 43.04
C GLY A 291 51.93 -11.77 42.24
N GLU A 292 51.64 -11.78 40.95
CA GLU A 292 51.72 -10.59 40.07
C GLU A 292 50.42 -9.77 40.13
N TYR A 293 50.12 -9.16 41.28
CA TYR A 293 48.80 -8.55 41.56
C TYR A 293 48.40 -7.39 40.63
N GLU A 294 49.37 -6.61 40.12
CA GLU A 294 49.11 -5.54 39.15
C GLU A 294 48.62 -6.12 37.81
N SER A 295 49.27 -7.19 37.35
CA SER A 295 48.90 -7.92 36.13
C SER A 295 47.49 -8.53 36.27
N VAL A 296 47.16 -9.10 37.43
CA VAL A 296 45.82 -9.62 37.75
C VAL A 296 44.74 -8.55 37.56
N ARG A 297 44.97 -7.33 38.07
CA ARG A 297 44.02 -6.21 37.91
C ARG A 297 43.87 -5.82 36.45
N GLN A 298 44.97 -5.73 35.71
CA GLN A 298 44.94 -5.41 34.28
C GLN A 298 44.16 -6.45 33.48
N ALA A 299 44.40 -7.74 33.75
CA ALA A 299 43.69 -8.85 33.12
C ALA A 299 42.20 -8.89 33.50
N ALA A 300 41.85 -8.66 34.78
CA ALA A 300 40.46 -8.59 35.24
C ALA A 300 39.69 -7.40 34.61
N ARG A 301 40.32 -6.22 34.51
CA ARG A 301 39.75 -5.05 33.82
C ARG A 301 39.55 -5.31 32.33
N ARG A 302 40.52 -5.97 31.69
CA ARG A 302 40.38 -6.37 30.28
C ARG A 302 39.17 -7.30 30.11
N ALA A 303 39.03 -8.32 30.96
CA ALA A 303 37.86 -9.20 30.93
C ALA A 303 36.54 -8.42 31.10
N GLY A 304 36.50 -7.43 32.01
CA GLY A 304 35.36 -6.53 32.16
C GLY A 304 35.04 -5.72 30.91
N GLY A 305 36.05 -5.15 30.25
CA GLY A 305 35.89 -4.40 28.99
C GLY A 305 35.39 -5.24 27.81
N GLU A 306 35.89 -6.47 27.67
CA GLU A 306 35.41 -7.42 26.64
C GLU A 306 33.94 -7.81 26.89
N LEU A 307 33.56 -8.04 28.15
CA LEU A 307 32.17 -8.33 28.53
C LEU A 307 31.23 -7.14 28.27
N GLU A 308 31.66 -5.92 28.55
CA GLU A 308 30.87 -4.72 28.28
C GLU A 308 30.66 -4.51 26.77
N THR A 309 31.70 -4.78 25.97
CA THR A 309 31.62 -4.76 24.50
C THR A 309 30.62 -5.81 24.00
N ALA A 310 30.71 -7.05 24.48
CA ALA A 310 29.79 -8.12 24.11
C ALA A 310 28.33 -7.80 24.51
N ARG A 311 28.11 -7.21 25.70
CA ARG A 311 26.78 -6.74 26.15
C ARG A 311 26.24 -5.64 25.23
N LYS A 312 27.08 -4.69 24.80
CA LYS A 312 26.70 -3.63 23.86
C LYS A 312 26.32 -4.20 22.49
N GLU A 313 27.09 -5.15 21.97
CA GLU A 313 26.80 -5.84 20.71
C GLU A 313 25.48 -6.62 20.76
N LYS A 314 25.23 -7.36 21.85
CA LYS A 314 23.94 -8.05 22.05
C LYS A 314 22.77 -7.07 22.04
N ARG A 315 22.86 -5.94 22.75
CA ARG A 315 21.80 -4.91 22.72
C ARG A 315 21.55 -4.36 21.32
N LEU A 316 22.61 -4.14 20.54
CA LEU A 316 22.50 -3.70 19.14
C LEU A 316 21.84 -4.78 18.26
N LEU A 317 22.19 -6.06 18.45
CA LEU A 317 21.58 -7.17 17.74
C LEU A 317 20.09 -7.33 18.09
N GLU A 318 19.72 -7.24 19.37
CA GLU A 318 18.33 -7.29 19.82
C GLU A 318 17.50 -6.13 19.25
N ALA A 319 18.05 -4.92 19.23
CA ALA A 319 17.41 -3.77 18.59
C ALA A 319 17.25 -3.97 17.07
N ALA A 320 18.26 -4.51 16.39
CA ALA A 320 18.17 -4.85 14.96
C ALA A 320 17.12 -5.94 14.70
N ARG A 321 17.04 -6.95 15.56
CA ARG A 321 16.04 -8.02 15.52
C ARG A 321 14.62 -7.47 15.68
N GLY A 322 14.42 -6.57 16.64
CA GLY A 322 13.15 -5.86 16.84
C GLY A 322 12.72 -5.10 15.59
N ARG A 323 13.64 -4.34 14.98
CA ARG A 323 13.37 -3.59 13.73
C ARG A 323 13.03 -4.49 12.54
N ALA A 324 13.78 -5.58 12.33
CA ALA A 324 13.48 -6.50 11.23
C ALA A 324 12.14 -7.22 11.42
N ARG A 325 11.81 -7.63 12.66
CA ARG A 325 10.52 -8.24 12.96
C ARG A 325 9.36 -7.27 12.71
N ALA A 326 9.52 -6.00 13.09
CA ALA A 326 8.53 -4.97 12.79
C ALA A 326 8.33 -4.79 11.27
N ALA A 327 9.43 -4.80 10.49
CA ALA A 327 9.37 -4.72 9.03
C ALA A 327 8.64 -5.93 8.42
N ILE A 328 8.97 -7.16 8.83
CA ILE A 328 8.30 -8.39 8.40
C ILE A 328 6.80 -8.35 8.71
N THR A 329 6.43 -7.90 9.91
CA THR A 329 5.03 -7.74 10.31
C THR A 329 4.29 -6.76 9.38
N ARG A 330 4.91 -5.66 8.97
CA ARG A 330 4.31 -4.71 8.02
C ARG A 330 4.13 -5.30 6.63
N ILE A 331 5.12 -6.06 6.15
CA ILE A 331 4.99 -6.77 4.87
C ILE A 331 3.81 -7.74 4.93
N ARG A 332 3.71 -8.56 5.99
CA ARG A 332 2.58 -9.49 6.18
C ARG A 332 1.22 -8.81 6.32
N ALA A 333 1.18 -7.63 6.96
CA ALA A 333 -0.07 -6.88 7.11
C ALA A 333 -0.60 -6.38 5.75
N ARG A 334 0.30 -6.11 4.79
CA ARG A 334 -0.05 -5.64 3.44
C ARG A 334 -0.26 -6.80 2.46
N ASP A 335 0.56 -7.83 2.55
CA ASP A 335 0.47 -9.07 1.78
C ASP A 335 0.63 -10.27 2.71
N PRO A 336 -0.49 -10.81 3.24
CA PRO A 336 -0.49 -11.98 4.10
C PRO A 336 0.11 -13.23 3.43
N SER A 337 0.12 -13.26 2.09
CA SER A 337 0.62 -14.38 1.29
C SER A 337 2.08 -14.24 0.86
N SER A 338 2.78 -13.20 1.33
CA SER A 338 4.16 -12.91 0.95
C SER A 338 5.11 -14.04 1.32
N ARG A 339 5.54 -14.81 0.30
CA ARG A 339 6.55 -15.86 0.44
C ARG A 339 7.87 -15.31 0.99
N GLU A 340 8.22 -14.08 0.63
CA GLU A 340 9.46 -13.52 1.12
C GLU A 340 9.36 -13.08 2.60
N ALA A 341 8.21 -12.57 3.05
CA ALA A 341 8.04 -12.33 4.48
C ALA A 341 8.19 -13.61 5.31
N ALA A 342 7.80 -14.78 4.77
CA ALA A 342 8.06 -16.08 5.39
C ALA A 342 9.56 -16.42 5.40
N ARG A 343 10.25 -16.23 4.28
CA ARG A 343 11.71 -16.46 4.16
C ARG A 343 12.52 -15.55 5.10
N LEU A 344 12.17 -14.27 5.20
CA LEU A 344 12.83 -13.31 6.10
C LEU A 344 12.61 -13.69 7.58
N ASP A 345 11.43 -14.21 7.94
CA ASP A 345 11.13 -14.67 9.30
C ASP A 345 11.89 -15.95 9.66
N GLU A 346 12.05 -16.86 8.70
CA GLU A 346 12.92 -18.04 8.83
C GLU A 346 14.39 -17.63 9.03
N GLN A 347 14.90 -16.69 8.23
CA GLN A 347 16.25 -16.16 8.37
C GLN A 347 16.44 -15.44 9.72
N LEU A 348 15.46 -14.68 10.18
CA LEU A 348 15.46 -14.03 11.50
C LEU A 348 15.51 -15.06 12.64
N THR A 349 14.77 -16.17 12.48
CA THR A 349 14.75 -17.28 13.43
C THR A 349 16.09 -18.01 13.45
N ALA A 350 16.70 -18.25 12.29
CA ALA A 350 18.03 -18.85 12.17
C ALA A 350 19.12 -17.97 12.82
N VAL A 351 19.05 -16.65 12.64
CA VAL A 351 19.96 -15.70 13.32
C VAL A 351 19.77 -15.75 14.84
N ALA A 352 18.53 -15.87 15.32
CA ALA A 352 18.25 -15.98 16.75
C ALA A 352 18.72 -17.31 17.38
N ALA A 353 18.85 -18.37 16.58
CA ALA A 353 19.33 -19.68 17.01
C ALA A 353 20.87 -19.83 16.99
N GLY A 354 21.59 -18.91 16.33
CA GLY A 354 23.05 -18.96 16.17
C GLY A 354 23.85 -18.54 17.41
N ALA A 355 25.05 -19.11 17.58
CA ALA A 355 25.95 -18.88 18.72
C ALA A 355 26.58 -17.45 18.72
N PRO A 356 26.92 -16.89 19.89
CA PRO A 356 27.37 -15.49 20.06
C PRO A 356 28.63 -15.09 19.27
N ALA A 357 29.52 -16.03 18.95
CA ALA A 357 30.72 -15.77 18.14
C ALA A 357 30.39 -15.32 16.70
N ALA A 358 29.12 -15.41 16.28
CA ALA A 358 28.62 -14.88 15.02
C ALA A 358 27.96 -13.49 15.16
N LEU A 359 28.05 -12.79 16.31
CA LEU A 359 27.35 -11.51 16.56
C LEU A 359 27.59 -10.45 15.46
N ALA A 360 28.83 -10.30 14.99
CA ALA A 360 29.15 -9.40 13.88
C ALA A 360 28.51 -9.85 12.55
N GLN A 361 28.62 -11.13 12.19
CA GLN A 361 27.97 -11.69 10.99
C GLN A 361 26.43 -11.64 11.09
N ALA A 362 25.89 -11.82 12.29
CA ALA A 362 24.47 -11.72 12.59
C ALA A 362 24.01 -10.27 12.40
N ARG A 363 24.78 -9.28 12.87
CA ARG A 363 24.50 -7.87 12.62
C ARG A 363 24.50 -7.56 11.12
N ASP A 364 25.52 -7.95 10.38
CA ASP A 364 25.60 -7.69 8.94
C ASP A 364 24.42 -8.34 8.18
N ARG A 365 24.08 -9.59 8.54
CA ARG A 365 22.88 -10.27 8.02
C ARG A 365 21.60 -9.53 8.38
N MET A 366 21.48 -9.01 9.60
CA MET A 366 20.32 -8.26 10.05
C MET A 366 20.16 -6.91 9.32
N GLU A 367 21.27 -6.20 9.07
CA GLU A 367 21.27 -4.99 8.25
C GLU A 367 20.88 -5.32 6.80
N ALA A 368 21.36 -6.43 6.24
CA ALA A 368 20.96 -6.90 4.91
C ALA A 368 19.47 -7.27 4.85
N LEU A 369 18.93 -7.95 5.88
CA LEU A 369 17.51 -8.27 5.99
C LEU A 369 16.65 -7.00 6.09
N GLN A 370 17.10 -5.98 6.83
CA GLN A 370 16.39 -4.70 6.92
C GLN A 370 16.34 -3.99 5.56
N ARG A 371 17.44 -3.95 4.82
CA ARG A 371 17.47 -3.40 3.45
C ARG A 371 16.55 -4.19 2.52
N SER A 372 16.60 -5.52 2.56
CA SER A 372 15.72 -6.37 1.76
C SER A 372 14.23 -6.15 2.08
N ALA A 373 13.87 -5.99 3.36
CA ALA A 373 12.51 -5.72 3.77
C ALA A 373 12.05 -4.31 3.35
N ALA A 374 12.93 -3.32 3.43
CA ALA A 374 12.70 -1.97 2.93
C ALA A 374 12.43 -1.95 1.42
N ASP A 375 13.26 -2.64 0.64
CA ASP A 375 13.12 -2.74 -0.82
C ASP A 375 11.80 -3.42 -1.21
N GLN A 376 11.35 -4.41 -0.43
CA GLN A 376 10.06 -5.08 -0.67
C GLN A 376 8.86 -4.22 -0.31
N LEU A 377 8.90 -3.49 0.80
CA LEU A 377 7.86 -2.51 1.10
C LEU A 377 7.76 -1.47 -0.01
N PHE A 378 8.91 -0.97 -0.48
CA PHE A 378 8.95 -0.06 -1.62
C PHE A 378 8.34 -0.69 -2.88
N ALA A 379 8.66 -1.94 -3.20
CA ALA A 379 8.11 -2.64 -4.35
C ALA A 379 6.58 -2.83 -4.27
N ILE A 380 6.04 -3.14 -3.09
CA ILE A 380 4.59 -3.27 -2.87
C ILE A 380 3.89 -1.93 -3.14
N HIS A 381 4.44 -0.83 -2.60
CA HIS A 381 3.88 0.51 -2.82
C HIS A 381 4.00 0.95 -4.28
N ALA A 382 5.15 0.69 -4.93
CA ALA A 382 5.34 0.98 -6.35
C ALA A 382 4.36 0.18 -7.22
N ALA A 383 4.10 -1.08 -6.89
CA ALA A 383 3.11 -1.90 -7.58
C ALA A 383 1.68 -1.35 -7.38
N ALA A 384 1.33 -0.93 -6.16
CA ALA A 384 0.04 -0.28 -5.89
C ALA A 384 -0.13 1.03 -6.67
N ALA A 385 0.91 1.87 -6.71
CA ALA A 385 0.94 3.10 -7.49
C ALA A 385 0.79 2.84 -9.00
N ASN A 386 1.51 1.84 -9.54
CA ASN A 386 1.38 1.45 -10.94
C ASN A 386 -0.01 0.90 -11.25
N LYS A 387 -0.62 0.14 -10.33
CA LYS A 387 -2.01 -0.33 -10.48
C LYS A 387 -3.00 0.82 -10.55
N LEU A 388 -2.83 1.85 -9.70
CA LEU A 388 -3.64 3.08 -9.75
C LEU A 388 -3.49 3.78 -11.11
N LEU A 389 -2.25 3.94 -11.59
CA LEU A 389 -1.97 4.58 -12.88
C LEU A 389 -2.50 3.77 -14.08
N SER A 390 -2.43 2.44 -14.04
CA SER A 390 -2.97 1.58 -15.11
C SER A 390 -4.49 1.64 -15.24
N GLY A 391 -5.17 2.19 -14.23
CA GLY A 391 -6.61 2.38 -14.26
C GLY A 391 -7.04 3.64 -15.01
N ILE A 392 -6.12 4.54 -15.35
CA ILE A 392 -6.37 5.77 -16.09
C ILE A 392 -6.22 5.47 -17.59
N SER A 393 -7.17 5.93 -18.41
CA SER A 393 -7.13 5.75 -19.88
C SER A 393 -5.85 6.33 -20.47
N GLU A 394 -5.32 5.70 -21.52
CA GLU A 394 -4.18 6.23 -22.29
C GLU A 394 -4.48 7.60 -22.93
N GLU A 395 -5.76 7.98 -23.04
CA GLU A 395 -6.19 9.25 -23.62
C GLU A 395 -5.82 10.47 -22.77
N ASP A 396 -5.55 10.28 -21.46
CA ASP A 396 -5.33 11.36 -20.50
C ASP A 396 -3.86 11.49 -20.07
N ASP A 397 -2.95 11.48 -21.05
CA ASP A 397 -1.49 11.51 -20.88
C ASP A 397 -0.99 12.63 -19.94
N THR A 398 -1.65 13.79 -19.95
CA THR A 398 -1.25 14.94 -19.14
C THR A 398 -1.43 14.68 -17.64
N LEU A 399 -2.61 14.20 -17.21
CA LEU A 399 -2.87 13.85 -15.82
C LEU A 399 -1.98 12.69 -15.37
N VAL A 400 -1.88 11.64 -16.20
CA VAL A 400 -1.02 10.49 -15.89
C VAL A 400 0.42 10.96 -15.66
N SER A 401 0.92 11.89 -16.49
CA SER A 401 2.26 12.46 -16.33
C SER A 401 2.43 13.26 -15.03
N GLU A 402 1.44 14.05 -14.62
CA GLU A 402 1.51 14.86 -13.40
C GLU A 402 1.44 13.99 -12.14
N ILE A 403 0.52 13.02 -12.10
CA ILE A 403 0.40 12.07 -11.00
C ILE A 403 1.65 11.20 -10.91
N ARG A 404 2.17 10.72 -12.05
CA ARG A 404 3.44 9.96 -12.10
C ARG A 404 4.59 10.79 -11.56
N LYS A 405 4.75 12.04 -12.00
CA LYS A 405 5.81 12.94 -11.52
C LYS A 405 5.74 13.17 -10.01
N ARG A 406 4.52 13.35 -9.47
CA ARG A 406 4.31 13.49 -8.02
C ARG A 406 4.66 12.22 -7.25
N LEU A 407 4.20 11.06 -7.74
CA LEU A 407 4.53 9.76 -7.16
C LEU A 407 6.03 9.46 -7.22
N GLU A 408 6.71 9.79 -8.32
CA GLU A 408 8.16 9.64 -8.45
C GLU A 408 8.93 10.49 -7.43
N GLY A 409 8.48 11.72 -7.17
CA GLY A 409 9.03 12.58 -6.13
C GLY A 409 8.91 11.96 -4.73
N GLU A 410 7.73 11.45 -4.38
CA GLU A 410 7.48 10.80 -3.09
C GLU A 410 8.21 9.45 -2.96
N LEU A 411 8.25 8.64 -4.03
CA LEU A 411 9.02 7.40 -4.08
C LEU A 411 10.52 7.67 -3.87
N SER A 412 11.04 8.74 -4.46
CA SER A 412 12.42 9.17 -4.24
C SER A 412 12.66 9.60 -2.79
N ALA A 413 11.74 10.36 -2.19
CA ALA A 413 11.83 10.76 -0.78
C ALA A 413 11.79 9.55 0.17
N ALA A 414 10.88 8.60 -0.09
CA ALA A 414 10.78 7.36 0.68
C ALA A 414 12.04 6.50 0.57
N ARG A 415 12.64 6.36 -0.63
CA ARG A 415 13.94 5.67 -0.79
C ARG A 415 15.04 6.28 0.07
N LYS A 416 15.08 7.61 0.15
CA LYS A 416 16.05 8.30 1.01
C LYS A 416 15.83 7.97 2.49
N LEU A 417 14.58 8.02 2.97
CA LEU A 417 14.22 7.65 4.34
C LEU A 417 14.56 6.19 4.66
N LEU A 418 14.35 5.27 3.72
CA LEU A 418 14.76 3.87 3.86
C LEU A 418 16.28 3.71 3.94
N GLY A 419 17.04 4.48 3.16
CA GLY A 419 18.51 4.52 3.23
C GLY A 419 19.03 5.02 4.58
N GLU A 420 18.29 5.92 5.24
CA GLU A 420 18.58 6.45 6.58
C GLU A 420 18.10 5.51 7.72
N GLY A 421 17.38 4.42 7.38
CA GLY A 421 16.82 3.48 8.35
C GLY A 421 15.51 3.94 9.00
N GLU A 422 14.90 5.02 8.51
CA GLU A 422 13.64 5.59 9.00
C GLU A 422 12.42 4.91 8.37
N MET A 423 12.28 3.59 8.60
CA MET A 423 11.24 2.74 8.01
C MET A 423 9.81 3.25 8.23
N ASP A 424 9.52 3.82 9.41
CA ASP A 424 8.18 4.26 9.80
C ASP A 424 7.77 5.50 8.99
N ARG A 425 8.68 6.48 8.88
CA ARG A 425 8.47 7.69 8.09
C ARG A 425 8.41 7.39 6.60
N ALA A 426 9.21 6.43 6.12
CA ALA A 426 9.12 5.98 4.73
C ALA A 426 7.76 5.34 4.43
N ASP A 427 7.25 4.50 5.32
CA ASP A 427 5.93 3.86 5.15
C ASP A 427 4.78 4.88 5.21
N GLU A 428 4.83 5.85 6.14
CA GLU A 428 3.87 6.95 6.23
C GLU A 428 3.91 7.86 5.00
N SER A 429 5.10 8.21 4.51
CA SER A 429 5.28 9.02 3.28
C SER A 429 4.71 8.30 2.06
N LEU A 430 5.01 7.00 1.88
CA LEU A 430 4.46 6.22 0.77
C LEU A 430 2.95 6.03 0.86
N ALA A 431 2.42 5.76 2.06
CA ALA A 431 0.98 5.66 2.27
C ALA A 431 0.27 7.00 1.97
N GLY A 432 0.85 8.12 2.43
CA GLY A 432 0.37 9.47 2.13
C GLY A 432 0.41 9.79 0.64
N ALA A 433 1.47 9.40 -0.06
CA ALA A 433 1.61 9.57 -1.50
C ALA A 433 0.55 8.79 -2.29
N CYS A 434 0.34 7.51 -1.95
CA CYS A 434 -0.69 6.68 -2.56
C CYS A 434 -2.10 7.24 -2.30
N ALA A 435 -2.38 7.69 -1.07
CA ALA A 435 -3.67 8.29 -0.74
C ALA A 435 -3.90 9.63 -1.46
N ALA A 436 -2.87 10.48 -1.56
CA ALA A 436 -2.93 11.73 -2.31
C ALA A 436 -3.13 11.48 -3.81
N ALA A 437 -2.43 10.49 -4.38
CA ALA A 437 -2.61 10.10 -5.77
C ALA A 437 -4.03 9.56 -6.02
N SER A 438 -4.53 8.64 -5.18
CA SER A 438 -5.91 8.15 -5.28
C SER A 438 -6.91 9.31 -5.23
N LYS A 439 -6.76 10.23 -4.29
CA LYS A 439 -7.63 11.41 -4.19
C LYS A 439 -7.57 12.32 -5.42
N SER A 440 -6.38 12.51 -5.99
CA SER A 440 -6.21 13.28 -7.24
C SER A 440 -6.87 12.57 -8.43
N ILE A 441 -6.73 11.24 -8.53
CA ILE A 441 -7.39 10.42 -9.56
C ILE A 441 -8.91 10.50 -9.42
N ASP A 442 -9.43 10.32 -8.20
CA ASP A 442 -10.86 10.37 -7.92
C ASP A 442 -11.43 11.77 -8.20
N GLY A 443 -10.70 12.83 -7.85
CA GLY A 443 -11.07 14.22 -8.14
C GLY A 443 -11.12 14.48 -9.64
N TYR A 444 -10.12 14.01 -10.38
CA TYR A 444 -10.09 14.11 -11.84
C TYR A 444 -11.27 13.41 -12.49
N PHE A 445 -11.54 12.15 -12.11
CA PHE A 445 -12.68 11.43 -12.66
C PHE A 445 -14.01 12.11 -12.29
N ALA A 446 -14.10 12.75 -11.12
CA ALA A 446 -15.28 13.52 -10.75
C ALA A 446 -15.49 14.73 -11.68
N GLU A 447 -14.42 15.48 -11.96
CA GLU A 447 -14.47 16.65 -12.84
C GLU A 447 -14.79 16.24 -14.28
N HIS A 448 -14.13 15.20 -14.80
CA HIS A 448 -14.42 14.68 -16.14
C HIS A 448 -15.83 14.12 -16.28
N ALA A 449 -16.29 13.34 -15.29
CA ALA A 449 -17.66 12.82 -15.32
C ALA A 449 -18.70 13.94 -15.23
N ARG A 450 -18.43 15.04 -14.51
CA ARG A 450 -19.30 16.23 -14.50
C ARG A 450 -19.28 16.96 -15.83
N ALA A 451 -18.11 17.18 -16.42
CA ALA A 451 -18.00 17.82 -17.73
C ALA A 451 -18.72 16.99 -18.82
N ALA A 452 -18.52 15.68 -18.83
CA ALA A 452 -19.21 14.78 -19.76
C ALA A 452 -20.73 14.75 -19.50
N ALA A 453 -21.15 14.90 -18.25
CA ALA A 453 -22.56 15.01 -17.89
C ALA A 453 -23.19 16.32 -18.39
N GLU A 454 -22.50 17.44 -18.23
CA GLU A 454 -22.93 18.75 -18.74
C GLU A 454 -22.97 18.76 -20.27
N GLU A 455 -21.99 18.13 -20.92
CA GLU A 455 -21.97 17.96 -22.38
C GLU A 455 -23.13 17.07 -22.86
N LEU A 456 -23.39 15.95 -22.16
CA LEU A 456 -24.54 15.10 -22.47
C LEU A 456 -25.87 15.84 -22.27
N ASP A 457 -25.98 16.68 -21.24
CA ASP A 457 -27.18 17.53 -21.02
C ASP A 457 -27.36 18.53 -22.16
N ALA A 458 -26.29 19.19 -22.62
CA ALA A 458 -26.34 20.10 -23.76
C ALA A 458 -26.75 19.37 -25.05
N GLN A 459 -26.12 18.22 -25.33
CA GLN A 459 -26.46 17.38 -26.46
C GLN A 459 -27.90 16.84 -26.39
N LEU A 460 -28.40 16.54 -25.19
CA LEU A 460 -29.77 16.11 -24.96
C LEU A 460 -30.78 17.21 -25.27
N GLU A 461 -30.53 18.44 -24.82
CA GLU A 461 -31.42 19.56 -25.14
C GLU A 461 -31.46 19.83 -26.65
N GLU A 462 -30.32 19.81 -27.33
CA GLU A 462 -30.25 19.92 -28.80
C GLU A 462 -30.96 18.74 -29.49
N SER A 463 -30.78 17.54 -28.98
CA SER A 463 -31.35 16.30 -29.50
C SER A 463 -32.87 16.17 -29.29
N ARG A 464 -33.46 16.87 -28.32
CA ARG A 464 -34.92 16.84 -28.08
C ARG A 464 -35.72 17.41 -29.25
N GLU A 465 -35.11 18.29 -30.03
CA GLU A 465 -35.72 18.85 -31.23
C GLU A 465 -35.57 17.92 -32.45
N ASN A 466 -34.75 16.86 -32.35
CA ASN A 466 -34.52 15.90 -33.42
C ASN A 466 -35.52 14.72 -33.37
N PRO A 467 -36.54 14.69 -34.26
CA PRO A 467 -37.51 13.60 -34.27
C PRO A 467 -36.91 12.23 -34.63
N ALA A 468 -35.74 12.20 -35.29
CA ALA A 468 -35.12 10.96 -35.77
C ALA A 468 -34.55 10.09 -34.63
N LEU A 469 -34.25 10.67 -33.47
CA LEU A 469 -33.77 9.91 -32.31
C LEU A 469 -34.88 9.07 -31.66
N GLY A 470 -36.13 9.50 -31.78
CA GLY A 470 -37.30 8.84 -31.18
C GLY A 470 -37.43 9.05 -29.67
N ALA A 471 -38.68 9.11 -29.18
CA ALA A 471 -38.98 9.40 -27.78
C ALA A 471 -38.38 8.36 -26.80
N ASP A 472 -38.39 7.08 -27.16
CA ASP A 472 -37.88 5.99 -26.32
C ASP A 472 -36.37 6.12 -26.06
N PHE A 473 -35.61 6.60 -27.05
CA PHE A 473 -34.18 6.81 -26.94
C PHE A 473 -33.87 7.94 -25.94
N LEU A 474 -34.59 9.06 -26.05
CA LEU A 474 -34.46 10.21 -25.14
C LEU A 474 -34.80 9.83 -23.70
N VAL A 475 -35.87 9.05 -23.47
CA VAL A 475 -36.23 8.55 -22.13
C VAL A 475 -35.11 7.69 -21.53
N ARG A 476 -34.46 6.86 -22.37
CA ARG A 476 -33.34 6.04 -21.91
C ARG A 476 -32.10 6.87 -21.60
N LEU A 477 -31.78 7.88 -22.40
CA LEU A 477 -30.67 8.80 -22.11
C LEU A 477 -30.93 9.60 -20.82
N ASP A 478 -32.14 10.11 -20.61
CA ASP A 478 -32.53 10.80 -19.36
C ASP A 478 -32.37 9.87 -18.14
N ARG A 479 -32.74 8.59 -18.27
CA ARG A 479 -32.51 7.59 -17.23
C ARG A 479 -31.02 7.39 -16.97
N GLY A 480 -30.24 7.24 -18.05
CA GLY A 480 -28.80 7.13 -18.00
C GLY A 480 -28.12 8.31 -17.30
N ARG A 481 -28.60 9.52 -17.57
CA ARG A 481 -28.16 10.76 -16.95
C ARG A 481 -28.39 10.77 -15.44
N ARG A 482 -29.56 10.31 -14.99
CA ARG A 482 -29.88 10.16 -13.54
C ARG A 482 -29.04 9.07 -12.88
N GLU A 483 -28.78 7.97 -13.58
CA GLU A 483 -27.88 6.92 -13.09
C GLU A 483 -26.46 7.48 -12.91
N MET A 484 -25.97 8.27 -13.86
CA MET A 484 -24.68 8.97 -13.76
C MET A 484 -24.63 9.93 -12.56
N ASP A 485 -25.66 10.72 -12.32
CA ASP A 485 -25.75 11.57 -11.12
C ASP A 485 -25.71 10.76 -9.83
N ALA A 486 -26.39 9.61 -9.80
CA ALA A 486 -26.37 8.72 -8.65
C ALA A 486 -24.95 8.14 -8.41
N HIS A 487 -24.19 7.84 -9.48
CA HIS A 487 -22.79 7.43 -9.36
C HIS A 487 -21.90 8.56 -8.83
N LEU A 488 -22.06 9.79 -9.33
CA LEU A 488 -21.35 10.97 -8.84
C LEU A 488 -21.64 11.26 -7.36
N GLN A 489 -22.90 11.20 -6.95
CA GLN A 489 -23.31 11.39 -5.55
C GLN A 489 -22.77 10.30 -4.63
N ALA A 490 -22.64 9.07 -5.14
CA ALA A 490 -22.03 7.95 -4.42
C ALA A 490 -20.49 7.96 -4.42
N GLY A 491 -19.84 8.93 -5.08
CA GLY A 491 -18.39 8.99 -5.23
C GLY A 491 -17.82 7.93 -6.19
N ARG A 492 -18.66 7.27 -6.99
CA ARG A 492 -18.28 6.27 -7.99
C ARG A 492 -17.96 6.94 -9.32
N ASN A 493 -17.01 7.87 -9.29
CA ASN A 493 -16.73 8.79 -10.39
C ASN A 493 -16.28 8.09 -11.68
N ARG A 494 -15.56 6.98 -11.56
CA ARG A 494 -15.15 6.17 -12.71
C ARG A 494 -16.34 5.56 -13.45
N GLU A 495 -17.27 4.96 -12.71
CA GLU A 495 -18.50 4.37 -13.29
C GLU A 495 -19.36 5.46 -13.95
N ALA A 496 -19.44 6.64 -13.34
CA ALA A 496 -20.11 7.80 -13.93
C ALA A 496 -19.47 8.21 -15.28
N GLY A 497 -18.14 8.31 -15.33
CA GLY A 497 -17.42 8.67 -16.56
C GLY A 497 -17.53 7.61 -17.66
N GLU A 498 -17.46 6.32 -17.32
CA GLU A 498 -17.65 5.23 -18.29
C GLU A 498 -19.08 5.24 -18.87
N LEU A 499 -20.08 5.50 -18.03
CA LEU A 499 -21.47 5.63 -18.44
C LEU A 499 -21.68 6.85 -19.36
N ALA A 500 -21.07 7.99 -19.04
CA ALA A 500 -21.12 9.19 -19.87
C ALA A 500 -20.59 8.93 -21.29
N ARG A 501 -19.39 8.34 -21.41
CA ARG A 501 -18.78 8.00 -22.70
C ARG A 501 -19.63 7.01 -23.49
N ALA A 502 -20.21 6.02 -22.82
CA ALA A 502 -21.09 5.05 -23.46
C ALA A 502 -22.32 5.73 -24.08
N PHE A 503 -22.94 6.68 -23.36
CA PHE A 503 -24.08 7.43 -23.88
C PHE A 503 -23.71 8.44 -24.95
N GLN A 504 -22.59 9.16 -24.81
CA GLN A 504 -22.09 10.05 -25.86
C GLN A 504 -21.82 9.27 -27.15
N LYS A 505 -21.17 8.11 -27.06
CA LYS A 505 -20.96 7.23 -28.20
C LYS A 505 -22.29 6.75 -28.80
N GLU A 506 -23.20 6.27 -27.97
CA GLU A 506 -24.49 5.79 -28.44
C GLU A 506 -25.33 6.89 -29.11
N LEU A 507 -25.26 8.12 -28.58
CA LEU A 507 -25.88 9.29 -29.18
C LEU A 507 -25.22 9.63 -30.53
N GLY A 508 -23.88 9.63 -30.59
CA GLY A 508 -23.13 9.82 -31.84
C GLY A 508 -23.50 8.79 -32.91
N ASP A 509 -23.47 7.50 -32.58
CA ASP A 509 -23.85 6.40 -33.48
C ASP A 509 -25.31 6.55 -33.98
N ARG A 510 -26.21 7.08 -33.13
CA ARG A 510 -27.60 7.36 -33.48
C ARG A 510 -27.77 8.59 -34.36
N LEU A 511 -27.00 9.65 -34.11
CA LEU A 511 -26.98 10.84 -34.96
C LEU A 511 -26.39 10.52 -36.34
N GLU A 512 -25.37 9.68 -36.41
CA GLU A 512 -24.81 9.22 -37.69
C GLU A 512 -25.78 8.31 -38.46
N SER A 513 -26.41 7.35 -37.77
CA SER A 513 -27.41 6.46 -38.41
C SER A 513 -28.73 7.17 -38.77
N SER A 514 -28.93 8.40 -38.29
CA SER A 514 -30.01 9.29 -38.70
C SER A 514 -29.57 10.31 -39.77
N ALA A 515 -28.60 9.96 -40.62
CA ALA A 515 -28.32 10.73 -41.83
C ALA A 515 -29.45 10.56 -42.88
N PRO A 516 -29.77 11.60 -43.66
CA PRO A 516 -30.57 11.43 -44.88
C PRO A 516 -29.80 10.55 -45.88
N VAL A 517 -30.52 9.82 -46.73
CA VAL A 517 -29.89 9.00 -47.80
C VAL A 517 -30.66 9.23 -49.09
N ILE A 518 -30.18 10.17 -49.90
CA ILE A 518 -30.85 10.57 -51.12
C ILE A 518 -30.47 9.63 -52.28
N ARG A 519 -31.50 9.11 -52.95
CA ARG A 519 -31.38 8.31 -54.17
C ARG A 519 -32.06 9.04 -55.31
N LEU A 520 -31.36 9.13 -56.43
CA LEU A 520 -31.86 9.75 -57.64
C LEU A 520 -32.07 8.69 -58.71
N ALA A 521 -33.19 8.79 -59.40
CA ALA A 521 -33.45 8.05 -60.63
C ALA A 521 -34.06 8.99 -61.66
N ILE A 522 -33.68 8.83 -62.92
CA ILE A 522 -34.28 9.58 -64.03
C ILE A 522 -35.04 8.57 -64.88
N ASP A 523 -36.36 8.65 -64.83
CA ASP A 523 -37.26 7.82 -65.62
C ASP A 523 -37.69 8.61 -66.86
N GLY A 524 -37.40 8.08 -68.05
CA GLY A 524 -37.79 8.72 -69.29
C GLY A 524 -37.76 7.76 -70.48
N PRO A 525 -38.64 7.98 -71.48
CA PRO A 525 -38.49 7.31 -72.77
C PRO A 525 -37.18 7.78 -73.45
N ARG A 526 -36.75 7.01 -74.46
CA ARG A 526 -35.55 7.26 -75.29
C ARG A 526 -35.34 8.76 -75.54
N LEU A 527 -34.21 9.29 -75.07
CA LEU A 527 -33.87 10.70 -75.20
C LEU A 527 -33.43 10.96 -76.64
N THR A 528 -33.69 12.14 -77.18
CA THR A 528 -33.28 12.55 -78.51
C THR A 528 -32.23 13.66 -78.41
N ALA A 529 -31.07 13.49 -79.05
CA ALA A 529 -30.02 14.49 -79.03
C ALA A 529 -30.47 15.82 -79.69
N GLU A 530 -29.81 16.92 -79.33
CA GLU A 530 -30.05 18.29 -79.80
C GLU A 530 -31.45 18.86 -79.48
N THR A 531 -32.30 18.10 -78.77
CA THR A 531 -33.67 18.51 -78.41
C THR A 531 -33.86 18.48 -76.89
N TRP A 532 -34.78 19.31 -76.40
CA TRP A 532 -35.19 19.30 -75.00
C TRP A 532 -36.10 18.10 -74.73
N ASN A 533 -35.58 17.12 -73.98
CA ASN A 533 -36.32 15.94 -73.57
C ASN A 533 -36.97 16.20 -72.21
N LYS A 534 -38.27 15.92 -72.12
CA LYS A 534 -39.00 15.96 -70.85
C LYS A 534 -38.87 14.60 -70.17
N VAL A 535 -38.22 14.56 -69.01
CA VAL A 535 -38.04 13.33 -68.22
C VAL A 535 -38.57 13.53 -66.81
N VAL A 536 -38.91 12.43 -66.14
CA VAL A 536 -39.35 12.47 -64.75
C VAL A 536 -38.17 12.11 -63.86
N MET A 537 -37.70 13.06 -63.06
CA MET A 537 -36.71 12.81 -62.03
C MET A 537 -37.41 12.36 -60.76
N LYS A 538 -37.01 11.20 -60.24
CA LYS A 538 -37.44 10.66 -58.95
C LYS A 538 -36.32 10.87 -57.93
N VAL A 539 -36.61 11.64 -56.88
CA VAL A 539 -35.73 11.89 -55.74
C VAL A 539 -36.32 11.18 -54.53
N GLU A 540 -35.65 10.18 -53.99
CA GLU A 540 -36.13 9.37 -52.87
C GLU A 540 -35.19 9.53 -51.68
N ASN A 541 -35.71 9.93 -50.53
CA ASN A 541 -34.94 9.91 -49.29
C ASN A 541 -35.17 8.58 -48.57
N SER A 542 -34.23 7.66 -48.74
CA SER A 542 -34.24 6.33 -48.09
C SER A 542 -33.60 6.33 -46.69
N GLY A 543 -33.18 7.51 -46.19
CA GLY A 543 -32.57 7.67 -44.87
C GLY A 543 -33.59 7.71 -43.74
N ASN A 544 -33.09 7.78 -42.50
CA ASN A 544 -33.91 7.84 -41.30
C ASN A 544 -34.19 9.28 -40.84
N SER A 545 -33.75 10.28 -41.59
CA SER A 545 -33.96 11.69 -41.29
C SER A 545 -34.33 12.48 -42.53
N ASP A 546 -35.02 13.60 -42.28
CA ASP A 546 -35.45 14.53 -43.30
C ASP A 546 -34.24 15.24 -43.92
N ALA A 547 -34.38 15.68 -45.17
CA ALA A 547 -33.38 16.49 -45.88
C ALA A 547 -34.00 17.84 -46.23
N ALA A 548 -33.43 18.93 -45.74
CA ALA A 548 -33.78 20.31 -46.09
C ALA A 548 -32.86 20.83 -47.20
N ASN A 549 -33.32 21.88 -47.89
CA ASN A 549 -32.53 22.64 -48.86
C ASN A 549 -31.84 21.73 -49.89
N VAL A 550 -32.60 20.77 -50.44
CA VAL A 550 -32.07 19.77 -51.37
C VAL A 550 -31.84 20.43 -52.73
N VAL A 551 -30.57 20.65 -53.06
CA VAL A 551 -30.11 21.22 -54.33
C VAL A 551 -29.60 20.08 -55.21
N ILE A 552 -30.09 20.01 -56.44
CA ILE A 552 -29.74 18.96 -57.39
C ILE A 552 -29.00 19.60 -58.56
N ALA A 553 -27.76 19.19 -58.77
CA ALA A 553 -26.95 19.60 -59.91
C ALA A 553 -26.59 18.39 -60.77
N ILE A 554 -26.36 18.65 -62.06
CA ILE A 554 -25.88 17.64 -63.02
C ILE A 554 -24.60 18.17 -63.62
N ASP A 555 -23.54 17.39 -63.48
CA ASP A 555 -22.23 17.61 -64.08
C ASP A 555 -22.04 16.66 -65.27
N GLY A 556 -21.72 17.20 -66.45
CA GLY A 556 -21.61 16.46 -67.70
C GLY A 556 -21.97 17.30 -68.93
N PRO A 557 -21.89 16.74 -70.16
CA PRO A 557 -22.20 17.44 -71.40
C PRO A 557 -23.73 17.52 -71.65
N VAL A 558 -24.50 17.75 -70.59
CA VAL A 558 -25.96 17.88 -70.63
C VAL A 558 -26.39 19.20 -70.02
N GLU A 559 -27.34 19.88 -70.67
CA GLU A 559 -28.01 21.05 -70.12
C GLU A 559 -29.27 20.60 -69.36
N LEU A 560 -29.41 21.07 -68.13
CA LEU A 560 -30.57 20.80 -67.28
C LEU A 560 -31.46 22.04 -67.16
N ARG A 561 -32.78 21.84 -67.29
CA ARG A 561 -33.83 22.77 -66.86
C ARG A 561 -34.67 22.09 -65.80
N ALA A 562 -34.29 22.28 -64.54
CA ALA A 562 -35.02 21.79 -63.38
C ALA A 562 -35.40 22.96 -62.47
N ARG A 563 -36.17 22.67 -61.42
CA ARG A 563 -36.34 23.58 -60.29
C ARG A 563 -35.03 23.72 -59.53
N ASP A 564 -34.79 24.90 -58.98
CA ASP A 564 -33.51 25.22 -58.34
C ASP A 564 -33.31 24.54 -56.97
N GLU A 565 -34.39 24.33 -56.20
CA GLU A 565 -34.27 23.83 -54.81
C GLU A 565 -35.56 23.14 -54.32
N LEU A 566 -35.38 22.06 -53.54
CA LEU A 566 -36.42 21.36 -52.80
C LEU A 566 -36.31 21.70 -51.31
N PRO A 567 -37.29 22.42 -50.72
CA PRO A 567 -37.14 22.96 -49.37
C PRO A 567 -37.08 21.88 -48.28
N LEU A 568 -37.81 20.78 -48.46
CA LEU A 568 -37.84 19.67 -47.52
C LEU A 568 -38.23 18.38 -48.23
N LEU A 569 -37.50 17.29 -47.95
CA LEU A 569 -37.79 15.93 -48.39
C LEU A 569 -37.75 14.99 -47.17
N ARG A 570 -38.93 14.51 -46.75
CA ARG A 570 -39.05 13.73 -45.50
C ARG A 570 -38.42 12.35 -45.62
N ALA A 571 -38.05 11.77 -44.49
CA ALA A 571 -37.59 10.38 -44.43
C ALA A 571 -38.63 9.41 -45.04
N GLY A 572 -38.20 8.59 -45.99
CA GLY A 572 -39.05 7.66 -46.75
C GLY A 572 -39.88 8.32 -47.87
N GLU A 573 -39.80 9.63 -48.05
CA GLU A 573 -40.55 10.34 -49.08
C GLU A 573 -39.89 10.18 -50.45
N THR A 574 -40.73 10.07 -51.48
CA THR A 574 -40.33 10.12 -52.88
C THR A 574 -40.94 11.36 -53.52
N TYR A 575 -40.08 12.25 -53.97
CA TYR A 575 -40.46 13.39 -54.80
C TYR A 575 -40.28 13.06 -56.28
N ARG A 576 -41.20 13.57 -57.12
CA ARG A 576 -41.14 13.43 -58.58
C ARG A 576 -41.31 14.79 -59.21
N ASP A 577 -40.38 15.16 -60.09
CA ASP A 577 -40.45 16.40 -60.86
C ASP A 577 -40.21 16.14 -62.34
N GLU A 578 -40.80 16.98 -63.17
CA GLU A 578 -40.60 16.95 -64.61
C GLU A 578 -39.47 17.92 -64.99
N ILE A 579 -38.34 17.38 -65.40
CA ILE A 579 -37.16 18.17 -65.78
C ILE A 579 -36.91 18.11 -67.29
N GLY A 580 -36.34 19.18 -67.82
CA GLY A 580 -35.85 19.23 -69.20
C GLY A 580 -34.37 18.85 -69.26
N ILE A 581 -34.00 17.90 -70.11
CA ILE A 581 -32.60 17.54 -70.38
C ILE A 581 -32.31 17.67 -71.87
N LYS A 582 -31.22 18.35 -72.22
CA LYS A 582 -30.69 18.43 -73.59
C LYS A 582 -29.23 18.01 -73.61
N CYS A 583 -28.85 17.21 -74.60
CA CYS A 583 -27.47 16.84 -74.89
C CYS A 583 -27.21 17.07 -76.36
N ASP A 584 -26.04 17.62 -76.71
CA ASP A 584 -25.66 17.84 -78.11
C ASP A 584 -25.03 16.57 -78.74
N GLU A 585 -24.66 15.60 -77.91
CA GLU A 585 -24.06 14.33 -78.34
C GLU A 585 -25.09 13.19 -78.40
N ASN A 586 -24.85 12.23 -79.29
CA ASN A 586 -25.64 11.01 -79.42
C ASN A 586 -24.92 9.83 -78.76
N GLY A 587 -25.69 8.85 -78.27
CA GLY A 587 -25.19 7.64 -77.63
C GLY A 587 -25.37 7.67 -76.12
N ALA A 588 -24.67 6.76 -75.43
CA ALA A 588 -24.68 6.67 -73.97
C ALA A 588 -23.71 7.71 -73.38
N ILE A 589 -24.26 8.72 -72.73
CA ILE A 589 -23.53 9.86 -72.17
C ILE A 589 -23.47 9.70 -70.65
N PRO A 590 -22.27 9.67 -70.02
CA PRO A 590 -22.14 9.64 -68.58
C PRO A 590 -22.44 11.02 -68.01
N VAL A 591 -23.28 11.06 -66.98
CA VAL A 591 -23.60 12.26 -66.20
C VAL A 591 -23.42 11.97 -64.73
N ARG A 592 -22.90 12.94 -63.98
CA ARG A 592 -22.76 12.88 -62.54
C ARG A 592 -23.87 13.72 -61.93
N LEU A 593 -24.75 13.09 -61.18
CA LEU A 593 -25.75 13.79 -60.38
C LEU A 593 -25.11 14.13 -59.03
N LEU A 594 -25.16 15.40 -58.66
CA LEU A 594 -24.70 15.91 -57.38
C LEU A 594 -25.92 16.38 -56.59
N VAL A 595 -26.04 15.94 -55.34
CA VAL A 595 -27.07 16.41 -54.42
C VAL A 595 -26.42 16.95 -53.19
N ASP A 596 -26.68 18.23 -52.93
CA ASP A 596 -26.36 18.86 -51.67
C ASP A 596 -27.66 19.00 -50.88
N CYS A 597 -27.63 18.65 -49.60
CA CYS A 597 -28.73 18.92 -48.69
C CYS A 597 -28.25 19.11 -47.26
N GLU A 598 -29.11 19.65 -46.42
CA GLU A 598 -28.83 19.86 -45.01
C GLU A 598 -29.79 19.05 -44.17
N ARG A 599 -29.35 18.61 -43.00
CA ARG A 599 -30.25 18.00 -42.04
C ARG A 599 -30.97 19.09 -41.24
N PRO A 600 -32.32 19.10 -41.18
CA PRO A 600 -33.07 20.29 -40.73
C PRO A 600 -32.81 20.77 -39.30
N HIS A 601 -32.37 19.90 -38.39
CA HIS A 601 -32.21 20.25 -36.97
C HIS A 601 -30.83 20.80 -36.62
N ASP A 602 -29.77 20.36 -37.29
CA ASP A 602 -28.38 20.76 -37.00
C ASP A 602 -27.71 21.47 -38.17
N SER A 603 -28.40 21.61 -39.31
CA SER A 603 -27.88 22.19 -40.56
C SER A 603 -26.58 21.54 -41.04
N VAL A 604 -26.33 20.28 -40.67
CA VAL A 604 -25.15 19.55 -41.12
C VAL A 604 -25.31 19.27 -42.62
N PRO A 605 -24.34 19.68 -43.47
CA PRO A 605 -24.43 19.46 -44.91
C PRO A 605 -24.08 18.02 -45.27
N PHE A 606 -24.79 17.48 -46.26
CA PHE A 606 -24.57 16.17 -46.85
C PHE A 606 -24.44 16.32 -48.37
N HIS A 607 -23.47 15.61 -48.94
CA HIS A 607 -23.21 15.57 -50.37
C HIS A 607 -23.37 14.13 -50.87
N PHE A 608 -24.21 13.94 -51.89
CA PHE A 608 -24.40 12.66 -52.56
C PHE A 608 -24.02 12.78 -54.03
N GLU A 609 -23.35 11.75 -54.52
CA GLU A 609 -22.98 11.64 -55.92
C GLU A 609 -23.50 10.33 -56.50
N ALA A 610 -24.08 10.40 -57.70
CA ALA A 610 -24.46 9.23 -58.47
C ALA A 610 -24.06 9.39 -59.94
N GLU A 611 -23.41 8.39 -60.50
CA GLU A 611 -23.11 8.34 -61.93
C GLU A 611 -24.25 7.62 -62.67
N LEU A 612 -24.77 8.26 -63.72
CA LEU A 612 -25.81 7.70 -64.58
C LEU A 612 -25.37 7.77 -66.04
N TRP A 613 -25.83 6.80 -66.83
CA TRP A 613 -25.63 6.77 -68.28
C TRP A 613 -26.96 7.07 -68.96
N LEU A 614 -27.02 8.21 -69.66
CA LEU A 614 -28.20 8.65 -70.40
C LEU A 614 -28.04 8.30 -71.88
N ASP A 615 -28.98 7.55 -72.45
CA ASP A 615 -28.93 7.14 -73.87
C ASP A 615 -29.71 8.11 -74.76
N PHE A 616 -28.99 8.89 -75.57
CA PHE A 616 -29.53 9.83 -76.55
C PHE A 616 -29.51 9.24 -77.96
N GLN A 617 -30.69 9.05 -78.56
CA GLN A 617 -30.85 8.61 -79.93
C GLN A 617 -30.81 9.79 -80.89
N ARG A 618 -30.33 9.52 -82.10
CA ARG A 618 -30.38 10.49 -83.19
C ARG A 618 -31.84 10.77 -83.55
N PRO A 619 -32.25 12.04 -83.72
CA PRO A 619 -33.59 12.34 -84.24
C PRO A 619 -33.76 11.59 -85.56
N LEU A 620 -34.76 10.71 -85.62
CA LEU A 620 -35.13 10.02 -86.85
C LEU A 620 -35.62 11.08 -87.83
N ASP A 621 -34.80 11.39 -88.83
CA ASP A 621 -35.21 12.25 -89.93
C ASP A 621 -36.25 11.49 -90.78
N LEU A 622 -37.51 11.62 -90.39
CA LEU A 622 -38.65 11.00 -91.06
C LEU A 622 -39.02 11.70 -92.37
N SER A 623 -38.25 12.70 -92.83
CA SER A 623 -38.53 13.41 -94.08
C SER A 623 -38.42 12.55 -95.35
N GLY A 624 -37.98 11.28 -95.25
CA GLY A 624 -37.87 10.35 -96.38
C GLY A 624 -38.37 8.90 -96.20
N ALA A 625 -38.97 8.50 -95.08
CA ALA A 625 -39.23 7.07 -94.80
C ALA A 625 -40.69 6.62 -95.06
N LYS A 626 -40.86 5.71 -96.04
CA LYS A 626 -42.06 4.87 -96.23
C LYS A 626 -42.25 3.94 -95.02
N THR A 627 -43.51 3.76 -94.62
CA THR A 627 -43.99 2.89 -93.54
C THR A 627 -43.31 1.52 -93.55
N ILE A 628 -42.55 1.18 -92.50
CA ILE A 628 -42.10 -0.18 -92.22
C ILE A 628 -42.53 -0.53 -90.80
N THR A 629 -43.44 -1.50 -90.70
CA THR A 629 -43.88 -2.11 -89.45
C THR A 629 -42.81 -3.08 -88.97
N ILE A 630 -42.29 -2.89 -87.75
CA ILE A 630 -41.41 -3.88 -87.11
C ILE A 630 -41.99 -4.24 -85.75
N ASP A 631 -42.29 -5.53 -85.62
CA ASP A 631 -42.71 -6.23 -84.42
C ASP A 631 -41.44 -6.75 -83.71
N ARG A 632 -41.28 -6.49 -82.40
CA ARG A 632 -40.50 -7.33 -81.47
C ARG A 632 -40.52 -6.88 -80.01
N SER A 633 -40.76 -7.88 -79.17
CA SER A 633 -40.65 -7.96 -77.71
C SER A 633 -39.21 -7.80 -77.20
N VAL A 634 -39.06 -7.20 -76.00
CA VAL A 634 -37.78 -7.04 -75.29
C VAL A 634 -37.90 -7.64 -73.89
N HIS A 635 -36.94 -8.50 -73.54
CA HIS A 635 -36.70 -9.04 -72.19
C HIS A 635 -35.90 -8.04 -71.34
N ILE A 636 -36.28 -7.86 -70.08
CA ILE A 636 -35.54 -7.08 -69.08
C ILE A 636 -34.65 -8.04 -68.28
N VAL A 637 -33.38 -7.68 -68.09
CA VAL A 637 -32.43 -8.34 -67.17
C VAL A 637 -32.05 -7.31 -66.10
N ASP A 638 -32.32 -7.64 -64.84
CA ASP A 638 -31.91 -6.86 -63.67
C ASP A 638 -30.39 -6.94 -63.44
N SER A 639 -29.73 -5.81 -63.22
CA SER A 639 -28.34 -5.73 -62.76
C SER A 639 -28.24 -5.15 -61.35
N VAL A 640 -27.34 -5.78 -60.58
CA VAL A 640 -27.11 -5.71 -59.14
C VAL A 640 -26.47 -4.39 -58.68
N LEU A 641 -26.98 -3.82 -57.58
CA LEU A 641 -26.42 -2.68 -56.84
C LEU A 641 -25.09 -3.03 -56.14
N ASN A 642 -24.05 -2.22 -56.38
CA ASN A 642 -22.84 -2.18 -55.55
C ASN A 642 -23.04 -1.20 -54.38
N ARG A 643 -22.73 -1.66 -53.15
CA ARG A 643 -22.64 -0.83 -51.95
C ARG A 643 -21.39 0.06 -52.03
N SER A 644 -21.58 1.37 -51.93
CA SER A 644 -20.52 2.34 -51.67
C SER A 644 -20.06 2.26 -50.21
N THR A 645 -18.74 2.26 -50.02
CA THR A 645 -18.04 2.42 -48.74
C THR A 645 -17.92 3.90 -48.42
N VAL A 646 -18.37 4.30 -47.23
CA VAL A 646 -18.09 5.61 -46.63
C VAL A 646 -16.59 5.66 -46.34
N GLY A 647 -15.87 6.57 -46.99
CA GLY A 647 -14.51 6.93 -46.61
C GLY A 647 -14.56 7.88 -45.43
N GLU A 648 -14.00 7.46 -44.30
CA GLU A 648 -13.68 8.34 -43.17
C GLU A 648 -12.57 9.31 -43.61
N GLU A 649 -12.94 10.51 -44.06
CA GLU A 649 -12.05 11.67 -44.01
C GLU A 649 -12.56 12.61 -42.91
N GLY A 650 -11.77 12.70 -41.84
CA GLY A 650 -12.06 13.51 -40.67
C GLY A 650 -12.20 14.99 -41.03
N ALA A 651 -13.30 15.58 -40.59
CA ALA A 651 -13.55 17.01 -40.62
C ALA A 651 -12.63 17.74 -39.63
N GLY A 652 -11.47 18.17 -40.14
CA GLY A 652 -10.62 19.18 -39.53
C GLY A 652 -10.40 20.31 -40.53
N GLY A 653 -11.32 21.27 -40.57
CA GLY A 653 -11.23 22.44 -41.45
C GLY A 653 -10.09 23.37 -41.03
N GLU A 654 -8.88 23.11 -41.52
CA GLU A 654 -7.76 24.04 -41.47
C GLU A 654 -7.66 24.80 -42.80
N ARG A 655 -7.56 26.14 -42.73
CA ARG A 655 -7.37 27.03 -43.88
C ARG A 655 -6.30 26.49 -44.85
N PRO A 656 -6.45 26.67 -46.18
CA PRO A 656 -5.46 26.21 -47.15
C PRO A 656 -4.10 26.84 -46.85
N GLN A 657 -3.19 26.04 -46.29
CA GLN A 657 -1.78 26.42 -46.18
C GLN A 657 -1.15 26.42 -47.57
N PRO A 658 -0.27 27.38 -47.87
CA PRO A 658 0.43 27.41 -49.16
C PRO A 658 1.23 26.12 -49.35
N ALA A 659 1.17 25.58 -50.57
CA ALA A 659 1.87 24.35 -50.97
C ALA A 659 3.29 24.28 -50.37
N ALA A 660 3.54 23.21 -49.61
CA ALA A 660 4.80 23.00 -48.92
C ALA A 660 5.97 23.04 -49.92
N VAL A 661 6.78 24.10 -49.85
CA VAL A 661 7.98 24.22 -50.66
C VAL A 661 8.96 23.14 -50.20
N GLU A 662 9.19 22.14 -51.04
CA GLU A 662 10.18 21.10 -50.81
C GLU A 662 11.59 21.65 -51.02
N ARG A 663 12.54 21.33 -50.12
CA ARG A 663 13.95 21.74 -50.24
C ARG A 663 14.86 20.52 -50.32
N LYS A 664 15.91 20.56 -51.16
CA LYS A 664 16.95 19.52 -51.14
C LYS A 664 17.86 19.68 -49.92
N CYS A 665 18.08 18.60 -49.19
CA CYS A 665 19.10 18.52 -48.15
C CYS A 665 20.49 18.76 -48.76
N GLN A 666 21.27 19.66 -48.17
CA GLN A 666 22.64 19.95 -48.64
C GLN A 666 23.63 18.79 -48.40
N GLY A 667 23.35 17.87 -47.47
CA GLY A 667 24.21 16.72 -47.19
C GLY A 667 24.02 15.55 -48.17
N CYS A 668 22.79 15.07 -48.34
CA CYS A 668 22.50 13.89 -49.18
C CYS A 668 21.73 14.18 -50.48
N GLY A 669 21.32 15.43 -50.72
CA GLY A 669 20.57 15.82 -51.93
C GLY A 669 19.10 15.38 -51.97
N ARG A 670 18.59 14.69 -50.94
CA ARG A 670 17.19 14.25 -50.87
C ARG A 670 16.24 15.41 -50.56
N MET A 671 15.04 15.37 -51.13
CA MET A 671 13.96 16.33 -50.84
C MET A 671 13.49 16.13 -49.39
N ILE A 672 13.43 17.21 -48.62
CA ILE A 672 12.89 17.24 -47.26
C ILE A 672 11.81 18.31 -47.18
N SER A 673 10.73 18.02 -46.46
CA SER A 673 9.66 18.99 -46.20
C SER A 673 10.17 20.11 -45.29
N THR A 674 9.60 21.30 -45.45
CA THR A 674 10.08 22.56 -44.87
C THR A 674 10.00 22.62 -43.33
N GLY A 675 9.39 21.63 -42.67
CA GLY A 675 9.32 21.52 -41.20
C GLY A 675 10.56 20.92 -40.50
N TRP A 676 11.47 20.26 -41.22
CA TRP A 676 12.60 19.55 -40.59
C TRP A 676 13.83 20.44 -40.40
N LYS A 677 14.19 20.78 -39.15
CA LYS A 677 15.41 21.57 -38.83
C LYS A 677 16.72 20.87 -39.21
N ARG A 678 16.73 19.53 -39.32
CA ARG A 678 17.86 18.70 -39.78
C ARG A 678 17.34 17.58 -40.66
N CYS A 679 18.14 17.15 -41.64
CA CYS A 679 17.75 16.04 -42.51
C CYS A 679 17.77 14.73 -41.72
N PRO A 680 16.65 13.98 -41.66
CA PRO A 680 16.58 12.73 -40.90
C PRO A 680 17.51 11.62 -41.45
N TYR A 681 18.03 11.79 -42.67
CA TYR A 681 18.93 10.83 -43.32
C TYR A 681 20.42 11.16 -43.14
N CYS A 682 20.77 12.33 -42.61
CA CYS A 682 22.16 12.80 -42.50
C CYS A 682 22.52 13.19 -41.07
N ASN A 683 21.96 12.49 -40.08
CA ASN A 683 22.10 12.85 -38.67
C ASN A 683 23.55 13.11 -38.26
#